data_AF-A0A5C9T418-F1
#
_entry.id   AF-A0A5C9T418-F1
#
_cell.length_a   1.000
_cell.length_b   1.000
_cell.length_c   1.000
_cell.angle_alpha   90.00
_cell.angle_beta   90.00
_cell.angle_gamma   90.00
#
_symmetry.space_group_name_H-M   'P 1'
#
loop_
_entity.id
_entity.type
_entity.pdbx_description
1 polymer ?
#
loop_
_entity_poly.entity_id
_entity_poly.type
_entity_poly.pdbx_seq_one_letter_code
_entity_poly.pdbx_strand_id
1 'polypeptide(L)'
;MNFITKTCSVIRLKAIDISILIVLLMPVAATFANVKTESSTSNANSPSVIESANQYLVKIAKANDYGLSINHFKELNSRGKTIVLANNYLVNPKLSAAPAKTIVLILDDKQSANIKQIRIEGRAADLVLLAPQGITCNGCSIINAERVTLATGSANFYNDELKSIQISPKGKIDVSGAGLLANESSLLDIAAGTFRLDAHLTTNMKGRVTRRANKEVQEIDSAGTLEVSNGDVQIIVGNNLFRYDDRRSDASYSEMNGNSIELTTKAKISVGNLHLESTYSKATIALNGQILVNGAWTYVGRYRDQSVVPLESIKVKSNGDILLKDQVIVNNRFDLDSTGSVYFYSPQDKQKKFLYDNIRANEINVVSTKLIENKGVIVASKVKFSSDRFINEGDIESTREIYINGEHQLVNQFGGIILGEDIHLKSSNTITNGSQYPWRLVPKSDDRARSANRYTAPEKEVGGKLAVPTIPSNMEKQPVGSLAAFILGQNIKLEAEQFININPYEVNRANIHGPELKLSPVESGQVIVSSENILDLKLTNRLWNVSSILESWTGNVMINAPIVDNERYYLWAATDIRNEIVYPPKPSDCDIVKDMTEEQLLNLMWNMPGHFDEDINHFLKSCFYSGVDIRKFPVNKIEKQYLKALSPPSRINVGDSLIIKSRELNNNYSSIEVRKDVFGQVAQVEMNGLSLKERWDQTTTTYHTNTYCSRRVFRKCISRKTDRWTTSKTELVKDDVIAQYPFVFYVDGHIHEGFGTDYKIMQNITFGPHASAYTPRPVSPPPKPSKYIPITSSGITFFIPNPNFKE
;
A
#
# COMPACT_ATOMS: atom_id res chain seq x y z
N MET A 1 -63.52 -38.81 -40.23
CA MET A 1 -62.57 -38.85 -41.37
C MET A 1 -61.36 -39.66 -40.94
N ASN A 2 -61.17 -40.79 -41.63
CA ASN A 2 -59.97 -41.64 -41.77
C ASN A 2 -59.16 -42.13 -40.56
N PHE A 3 -59.24 -43.46 -40.43
CA PHE A 3 -58.27 -44.44 -39.94
C PHE A 3 -56.83 -44.23 -40.43
N ILE A 4 -55.86 -44.77 -39.65
CA ILE A 4 -54.66 -45.58 -40.00
C ILE A 4 -53.76 -45.59 -38.74
N THR A 5 -53.79 -46.61 -37.86
CA THR A 5 -53.18 -47.97 -37.84
C THR A 5 -51.67 -48.08 -37.53
N LYS A 6 -51.39 -48.88 -36.48
CA LYS A 6 -50.21 -49.76 -36.20
C LYS A 6 -48.89 -49.05 -35.84
N THR A 7 -48.09 -49.47 -34.86
CA THR A 7 -47.70 -50.84 -34.45
C THR A 7 -47.35 -50.95 -32.96
N CYS A 8 -47.52 -52.17 -32.47
CA CYS A 8 -47.14 -52.68 -31.16
C CYS A 8 -45.65 -53.13 -31.16
N SER A 9 -44.91 -52.89 -30.09
CA SER A 9 -43.76 -53.73 -29.71
C SER A 9 -43.71 -53.88 -28.20
N VAL A 10 -43.79 -55.14 -27.77
CA VAL A 10 -43.77 -55.60 -26.39
C VAL A 10 -42.33 -55.83 -25.97
N ILE A 11 -41.86 -55.16 -24.91
CA ILE A 11 -40.67 -55.58 -24.18
C ILE A 11 -41.02 -55.71 -22.69
N ARG A 12 -40.70 -56.90 -22.19
CA ARG A 12 -40.92 -57.49 -20.86
C ARG A 12 -40.68 -56.55 -19.67
N LEU A 13 -41.69 -56.47 -18.79
CA LEU A 13 -41.54 -56.06 -17.39
C LEU A 13 -40.64 -57.05 -16.64
N LYS A 14 -39.53 -56.56 -16.09
CA LYS A 14 -38.85 -57.16 -14.93
C LYS A 14 -39.21 -56.33 -13.69
N ALA A 15 -39.51 -57.06 -12.62
CA ALA A 15 -39.86 -56.54 -11.31
C ALA A 15 -38.89 -55.45 -10.84
N ILE A 16 -39.44 -54.29 -10.45
CA ILE A 16 -38.72 -53.23 -9.76
C ILE A 16 -39.04 -53.34 -8.28
N ASP A 17 -37.98 -53.43 -7.49
CA ASP A 17 -37.96 -53.51 -6.03
C ASP A 17 -38.76 -52.39 -5.36
N ILE A 18 -39.82 -52.79 -4.65
CA ILE A 18 -40.55 -51.96 -3.69
C ILE A 18 -39.71 -51.88 -2.42
N SER A 19 -38.62 -51.11 -2.45
CA SER A 19 -37.74 -50.92 -1.28
C SER A 19 -37.23 -49.48 -1.11
N ILE A 20 -37.73 -48.49 -1.87
CA ILE A 20 -37.22 -47.09 -1.82
C ILE A 20 -38.33 -46.06 -1.51
N LEU A 21 -39.50 -46.49 -1.02
CA LEU A 21 -40.62 -45.57 -0.69
C LEU A 21 -41.05 -45.57 0.79
N ILE A 22 -40.15 -45.91 1.73
CA ILE A 22 -40.40 -45.84 3.19
C ILE A 22 -39.31 -45.02 3.95
N VAL A 23 -38.42 -44.29 3.25
CA VAL A 23 -37.36 -43.47 3.90
C VAL A 23 -37.67 -41.96 3.92
N LEU A 24 -38.77 -41.51 3.30
CA LEU A 24 -39.10 -40.07 3.17
C LEU A 24 -40.28 -39.57 4.02
N LEU A 25 -40.58 -40.29 5.11
CA LEU A 25 -41.59 -39.90 6.11
C LEU A 25 -41.10 -40.25 7.54
N MET A 26 -39.85 -39.91 7.84
CA MET A 26 -39.46 -39.70 9.23
C MET A 26 -39.65 -38.22 9.55
N PRO A 27 -40.57 -37.84 10.45
CA PRO A 27 -40.43 -36.55 11.09
C PRO A 27 -39.10 -36.62 11.83
N VAL A 28 -38.13 -35.80 11.43
CA VAL A 28 -37.08 -35.39 12.36
C VAL A 28 -37.81 -34.54 13.38
N ALA A 29 -38.43 -35.20 14.35
CA ALA A 29 -38.76 -34.57 15.60
C ALA A 29 -37.41 -34.15 16.17
N ALA A 30 -37.05 -32.88 15.96
CA ALA A 30 -36.14 -32.22 16.86
C ALA A 30 -36.77 -32.42 18.24
N THR A 31 -36.24 -33.36 19.01
CA THR A 31 -36.55 -33.52 20.42
C THR A 31 -36.02 -32.26 21.09
N PHE A 32 -36.82 -31.21 21.09
CA PHE A 32 -36.46 -29.99 21.77
C PHE A 32 -36.30 -30.35 23.25
N ALA A 33 -35.14 -30.01 23.81
CA ALA A 33 -34.74 -30.16 25.22
C ALA A 33 -35.24 -28.96 26.07
N ASN A 34 -35.50 -29.15 27.37
CA ASN A 34 -35.95 -28.13 28.35
C ASN A 34 -34.75 -27.67 29.22
N VAL A 35 -34.95 -26.85 30.26
CA VAL A 35 -33.93 -26.69 31.32
C VAL A 35 -34.08 -27.84 32.32
N LYS A 36 -33.09 -28.73 32.42
CA LYS A 36 -33.15 -29.95 33.26
C LYS A 36 -31.87 -30.17 34.06
N THR A 37 -32.03 -30.57 35.32
CA THR A 37 -30.94 -30.90 36.26
C THR A 37 -30.55 -32.38 36.17
N GLU A 38 -29.35 -32.74 36.62
CA GLU A 38 -28.89 -34.15 36.61
C GLU A 38 -29.75 -35.07 37.50
N SER A 39 -30.15 -34.57 38.68
CA SER A 39 -31.02 -35.25 39.63
C SER A 39 -32.34 -34.49 39.79
N SER A 40 -33.45 -35.24 39.90
CA SER A 40 -34.77 -34.71 40.27
C SER A 40 -34.96 -34.56 41.78
N THR A 41 -34.00 -35.01 42.61
CA THR A 41 -34.09 -34.90 44.07
C THR A 41 -33.60 -33.53 44.55
N SER A 42 -34.49 -32.80 45.25
CA SER A 42 -34.18 -31.49 45.81
C SER A 42 -33.34 -31.62 47.09
N ASN A 43 -32.03 -31.82 46.96
CA ASN A 43 -31.08 -31.71 48.08
C ASN A 43 -30.41 -30.31 48.11
N ALA A 44 -29.70 -29.99 49.20
CA ALA A 44 -29.06 -28.68 49.36
C ALA A 44 -27.90 -28.41 48.38
N ASN A 45 -27.27 -29.48 47.85
CA ASN A 45 -26.10 -29.45 46.98
C ASN A 45 -26.43 -29.52 45.48
N SER A 46 -27.71 -29.56 45.12
CA SER A 46 -28.14 -29.69 43.72
C SER A 46 -29.13 -28.59 43.35
N PRO A 47 -29.09 -28.07 42.11
CA PRO A 47 -30.09 -27.12 41.63
C PRO A 47 -31.47 -27.79 41.55
N SER A 48 -32.53 -26.99 41.67
CA SER A 48 -33.88 -27.40 41.29
C SER A 48 -34.54 -26.36 40.39
N VAL A 49 -35.29 -26.82 39.39
CA VAL A 49 -35.88 -25.97 38.34
C VAL A 49 -37.39 -26.00 38.46
N ILE A 50 -37.99 -24.82 38.53
CA ILE A 50 -39.44 -24.62 38.47
C ILE A 50 -39.73 -23.90 37.17
N GLU A 51 -40.44 -24.58 36.27
CA GLU A 51 -40.87 -23.98 35.00
C GLU A 51 -42.16 -23.18 35.21
N SER A 52 -42.24 -22.00 34.58
CA SER A 52 -43.42 -21.15 34.50
C SER A 52 -43.64 -20.69 33.05
N ALA A 53 -44.71 -19.94 32.80
CA ALA A 53 -45.06 -19.50 31.44
C ALA A 53 -43.91 -18.76 30.74
N ASN A 54 -43.29 -17.79 31.41
CA ASN A 54 -42.28 -16.90 30.82
C ASN A 54 -40.85 -17.09 31.38
N GLN A 55 -40.66 -17.97 32.37
CA GLN A 55 -39.37 -18.14 33.03
C GLN A 55 -39.14 -19.56 33.58
N TYR A 56 -37.86 -19.92 33.74
CA TYR A 56 -37.38 -21.01 34.56
C TYR A 56 -36.78 -20.42 35.84
N LEU A 57 -37.41 -20.68 36.98
CA LEU A 57 -36.84 -20.33 38.27
C LEU A 57 -35.91 -21.45 38.73
N VAL A 58 -34.62 -21.15 38.80
CA VAL A 58 -33.57 -22.07 39.24
C VAL A 58 -33.20 -21.75 40.68
N LYS A 59 -33.59 -22.63 41.61
CA LYS A 59 -33.11 -22.62 42.99
C LYS A 59 -31.73 -23.27 43.03
N ILE A 60 -30.70 -22.43 42.91
CA ILE A 60 -29.29 -22.83 42.88
C ILE A 60 -28.88 -23.63 44.13
N ALA A 61 -27.84 -24.46 44.01
CA ALA A 61 -27.23 -25.18 45.12
C ALA A 61 -26.68 -24.22 46.19
N LYS A 62 -26.48 -24.71 47.43
CA LYS A 62 -25.80 -23.94 48.47
C LYS A 62 -24.40 -23.53 48.01
N ALA A 63 -23.92 -22.38 48.49
CA ALA A 63 -22.54 -21.97 48.26
C ALA A 63 -21.58 -22.80 49.13
N ASN A 64 -20.38 -23.08 48.61
CA ASN A 64 -19.28 -23.65 49.38
C ASN A 64 -18.51 -22.56 50.17
N ASP A 65 -17.41 -22.94 50.83
CA ASP A 65 -16.62 -22.02 51.69
C ASP A 65 -15.96 -20.88 50.91
N TYR A 66 -15.76 -21.04 49.60
CA TYR A 66 -15.27 -20.00 48.70
C TYR A 66 -16.39 -19.10 48.14
N GLY A 67 -17.66 -19.42 48.46
CA GLY A 67 -18.83 -18.71 47.96
C GLY A 67 -19.31 -19.16 46.58
N LEU A 68 -18.84 -20.30 46.07
CA LEU A 68 -19.25 -20.87 44.78
C LEU A 68 -20.49 -21.76 44.95
N SER A 69 -21.53 -21.50 44.16
CA SER A 69 -22.67 -22.40 43.95
C SER A 69 -22.47 -23.16 42.65
N ILE A 70 -22.24 -24.48 42.73
CA ILE A 70 -21.96 -25.33 41.57
C ILE A 70 -23.25 -26.06 41.17
N ASN A 71 -23.69 -25.88 39.93
CA ASN A 71 -25.00 -26.32 39.46
C ASN A 71 -24.89 -27.12 38.15
N HIS A 72 -25.17 -28.42 38.21
CA HIS A 72 -25.09 -29.33 37.08
C HIS A 72 -26.44 -29.47 36.34
N PHE A 73 -26.38 -29.38 35.01
CA PHE A 73 -27.54 -29.46 34.10
C PHE A 73 -27.31 -30.50 33.00
N LYS A 74 -28.33 -31.33 32.76
CA LYS A 74 -28.39 -32.20 31.58
C LYS A 74 -28.75 -31.43 30.32
N GLU A 75 -29.58 -30.39 30.46
CA GLU A 75 -30.04 -29.57 29.34
C GLU A 75 -30.19 -28.12 29.83
N LEU A 76 -29.67 -27.14 29.07
CA LEU A 76 -29.85 -25.71 29.34
C LEU A 76 -30.35 -24.99 28.08
N ASN A 77 -31.60 -25.23 27.73
CA ASN A 77 -32.27 -24.56 26.61
C ASN A 77 -33.42 -23.67 27.12
N SER A 78 -33.23 -22.36 26.98
CA SER A 78 -34.20 -21.35 27.45
C SER A 78 -35.51 -21.34 26.67
N ARG A 79 -35.52 -21.79 25.40
CA ARG A 79 -36.69 -21.70 24.49
C ARG A 79 -37.37 -20.32 24.49
N GLY A 80 -36.57 -19.25 24.58
CA GLY A 80 -37.08 -17.88 24.65
C GLY A 80 -37.59 -17.43 26.02
N LYS A 81 -37.58 -18.28 27.05
CA LYS A 81 -37.91 -17.94 28.44
C LYS A 81 -36.70 -17.35 29.17
N THR A 82 -36.95 -16.60 30.24
CA THR A 82 -35.88 -16.11 31.13
C THR A 82 -35.43 -17.21 32.09
N ILE A 83 -34.13 -17.39 32.31
CA ILE A 83 -33.57 -18.22 33.37
C ILE A 83 -33.30 -17.32 34.59
N VAL A 84 -33.99 -17.56 35.69
CA VAL A 84 -33.89 -16.77 36.92
C VAL A 84 -33.15 -17.58 37.98
N LEU A 85 -31.95 -17.14 38.35
CA LEU A 85 -31.11 -17.78 39.36
C LEU A 85 -31.44 -17.19 40.74
N ALA A 86 -32.06 -17.98 41.62
CA ALA A 86 -32.52 -17.51 42.93
C ALA A 86 -31.37 -17.45 43.95
N ASN A 87 -30.68 -16.30 44.02
CA ASN A 87 -29.61 -15.98 44.96
C ASN A 87 -30.11 -15.18 46.18
N ASN A 88 -31.27 -15.55 46.69
CA ASN A 88 -31.92 -14.95 47.85
C ASN A 88 -32.45 -16.06 48.77
N TYR A 89 -32.13 -15.99 50.07
CA TYR A 89 -32.54 -17.00 51.05
C TYR A 89 -34.07 -17.12 51.20
N LEU A 90 -34.83 -16.05 50.98
CA LEU A 90 -36.30 -16.04 51.08
C LEU A 90 -36.95 -16.90 49.98
N VAL A 91 -36.35 -16.89 48.78
CA VAL A 91 -36.84 -17.65 47.61
C VAL A 91 -36.19 -19.03 47.56
N ASN A 92 -34.93 -19.13 47.97
CA ASN A 92 -34.10 -20.32 47.98
C ASN A 92 -33.52 -20.59 49.38
N PRO A 93 -34.24 -21.33 50.24
CA PRO A 93 -33.79 -21.63 51.60
C PRO A 93 -32.44 -22.37 51.70
N LYS A 94 -31.93 -22.94 50.60
CA LYS A 94 -30.60 -23.57 50.52
C LYS A 94 -29.45 -22.58 50.82
N LEU A 95 -29.73 -21.27 50.75
CA LEU A 95 -28.77 -20.17 50.93
C LEU A 95 -28.85 -19.53 52.33
N SER A 96 -29.37 -20.25 53.34
CA SER A 96 -29.55 -19.72 54.70
C SER A 96 -28.26 -19.30 55.40
N ALA A 97 -27.11 -19.91 55.05
CA ALA A 97 -25.81 -19.53 55.59
C ALA A 97 -25.26 -18.24 54.93
N ALA A 98 -25.23 -18.21 53.59
CA ALA A 98 -24.81 -17.05 52.81
C ALA A 98 -25.32 -17.15 51.37
N PRO A 99 -25.61 -16.01 50.69
CA PRO A 99 -25.79 -15.97 49.25
C PRO A 99 -24.49 -16.35 48.52
N ALA A 100 -24.63 -16.94 47.33
CA ALA A 100 -23.49 -17.26 46.47
C ALA A 100 -22.80 -15.96 46.00
N LYS A 101 -21.46 -15.97 45.96
CA LYS A 101 -20.64 -14.93 45.32
C LYS A 101 -20.39 -15.25 43.85
N THR A 102 -20.36 -16.54 43.51
CA THR A 102 -20.19 -17.03 42.13
C THR A 102 -21.16 -18.17 41.89
N ILE A 103 -21.90 -18.12 40.79
CA ILE A 103 -22.84 -19.16 40.37
C ILE A 103 -22.26 -19.83 39.12
N VAL A 104 -21.91 -21.10 39.23
CA VAL A 104 -21.37 -21.91 38.14
C VAL A 104 -22.46 -22.83 37.61
N LEU A 105 -22.80 -22.69 36.32
CA LEU A 105 -23.72 -23.55 35.58
C LEU A 105 -22.89 -24.47 34.67
N ILE A 106 -22.98 -25.77 34.88
CA ILE A 106 -22.18 -26.78 34.18
C ILE A 106 -23.11 -27.69 33.37
N LEU A 107 -22.85 -27.84 32.07
CA LEU A 107 -23.49 -28.83 31.22
C LEU A 107 -22.58 -30.04 30.96
N ASP A 108 -23.21 -31.17 30.66
CA ASP A 108 -22.52 -32.37 30.17
C ASP A 108 -21.72 -32.10 28.88
N ASP A 109 -20.63 -32.86 28.68
CA ASP A 109 -19.67 -32.70 27.57
C ASP A 109 -20.27 -32.75 26.16
N LYS A 110 -21.47 -33.31 26.00
CA LYS A 110 -22.17 -33.47 24.71
C LYS A 110 -23.28 -32.45 24.49
N GLN A 111 -23.45 -31.49 25.38
CA GLN A 111 -24.58 -30.57 25.36
C GLN A 111 -24.16 -29.13 25.04
N SER A 112 -25.02 -28.44 24.30
CA SER A 112 -24.91 -27.01 24.03
C SER A 112 -25.94 -26.24 24.86
N ALA A 113 -25.61 -25.00 25.21
CA ALA A 113 -26.56 -24.09 25.86
C ALA A 113 -27.24 -23.18 24.83
N ASN A 114 -28.53 -22.91 25.01
CA ASN A 114 -29.25 -21.86 24.27
C ASN A 114 -29.90 -20.90 25.25
N ILE A 115 -29.42 -19.67 25.30
CA ILE A 115 -29.83 -18.68 26.30
C ILE A 115 -30.57 -17.51 25.65
N LYS A 116 -31.57 -16.99 26.37
CA LYS A 116 -32.32 -15.77 25.99
C LYS A 116 -32.16 -14.66 27.02
N GLN A 117 -32.27 -14.99 28.31
CA GLN A 117 -31.94 -14.06 29.39
C GLN A 117 -31.53 -14.87 30.60
N ILE A 118 -30.46 -14.45 31.29
CA ILE A 118 -30.11 -14.95 32.62
C ILE A 118 -30.19 -13.78 33.59
N ARG A 119 -31.00 -13.92 34.64
CA ARG A 119 -31.15 -12.91 35.69
C ARG A 119 -30.80 -13.53 37.04
N ILE A 120 -29.93 -12.87 37.80
CA ILE A 120 -29.67 -13.23 39.20
C ILE A 120 -30.67 -12.47 40.07
N GLU A 121 -31.52 -13.21 40.78
CA GLU A 121 -32.55 -12.64 41.66
C GLU A 121 -32.05 -12.68 43.10
N GLY A 122 -31.85 -11.51 43.71
CA GLY A 122 -31.23 -11.38 45.03
C GLY A 122 -29.88 -10.67 44.96
N ARG A 123 -28.91 -11.16 45.74
CA ARG A 123 -27.57 -10.57 45.78
C ARG A 123 -26.87 -10.79 44.43
N ALA A 124 -26.25 -9.74 43.88
CA ALA A 124 -25.40 -9.85 42.70
C ALA A 124 -24.29 -10.89 42.93
N ALA A 125 -23.91 -11.60 41.88
CA ALA A 125 -22.88 -12.63 41.90
C ALA A 125 -22.20 -12.74 40.53
N ASP A 126 -21.03 -13.36 40.49
CA ASP A 126 -20.42 -13.78 39.24
C ASP A 126 -21.26 -14.89 38.61
N LEU A 127 -21.33 -14.91 37.28
CA LEU A 127 -21.96 -15.97 36.51
C LEU A 127 -20.93 -16.68 35.64
N VAL A 128 -20.80 -18.00 35.81
CA VAL A 128 -19.96 -18.84 34.94
C VAL A 128 -20.86 -19.88 34.26
N LEU A 129 -20.93 -19.87 32.93
CA LEU A 129 -21.65 -20.87 32.14
C LEU A 129 -20.67 -21.71 31.32
N LEU A 130 -20.63 -23.01 31.62
CA LEU A 130 -19.76 -23.99 30.98
C LEU A 130 -20.61 -24.92 30.10
N ALA A 131 -20.46 -24.81 28.79
CA ALA A 131 -21.17 -25.64 27.81
C ALA A 131 -20.18 -26.19 26.76
N PRO A 132 -19.56 -27.36 26.98
CA PRO A 132 -18.43 -27.85 26.17
C PRO A 132 -18.67 -27.97 24.66
N GLN A 133 -19.90 -28.24 24.20
CA GLN A 133 -20.21 -28.26 22.76
C GLN A 133 -20.48 -26.88 22.17
N GLY A 134 -20.93 -25.91 22.97
CA GLY A 134 -21.21 -24.57 22.47
C GLY A 134 -22.29 -23.81 23.23
N ILE A 135 -22.33 -22.50 22.99
CA ILE A 135 -23.34 -21.58 23.52
C ILE A 135 -23.94 -20.81 22.34
N THR A 136 -25.26 -20.91 22.16
CA THR A 136 -26.00 -20.08 21.21
C THR A 136 -26.71 -18.97 21.96
N CYS A 137 -26.48 -17.74 21.51
CA CYS A 137 -27.12 -16.55 22.04
C CYS A 137 -27.87 -15.81 20.93
N ASN A 138 -29.20 -15.75 21.02
CA ASN A 138 -30.04 -15.01 20.08
C ASN A 138 -30.75 -13.84 20.79
N GLY A 139 -30.06 -12.69 20.84
CA GLY A 139 -30.54 -11.51 21.54
C GLY A 139 -30.59 -11.71 23.05
N CYS A 140 -29.49 -12.12 23.67
CA CYS A 140 -29.44 -12.42 25.11
C CYS A 140 -29.14 -11.21 25.96
N SER A 141 -29.65 -11.24 27.18
CA SER A 141 -29.29 -10.31 28.25
C SER A 141 -28.84 -11.06 29.48
N ILE A 142 -27.84 -10.51 30.18
CA ILE A 142 -27.41 -11.00 31.49
C ILE A 142 -27.53 -9.84 32.47
N ILE A 143 -28.29 -10.07 33.55
CA ILE A 143 -28.74 -9.04 34.48
C ILE A 143 -28.28 -9.40 35.89
N ASN A 144 -27.83 -8.38 36.63
CA ASN A 144 -27.38 -8.45 38.03
C ASN A 144 -26.18 -9.39 38.24
N ALA A 145 -25.27 -9.44 37.27
CA ALA A 145 -24.00 -10.17 37.35
C ALA A 145 -22.81 -9.21 37.23
N GLU A 146 -21.94 -9.15 38.24
CA GLU A 146 -20.76 -8.26 38.24
C GLU A 146 -19.72 -8.70 37.21
N ARG A 147 -19.51 -10.02 37.11
CA ARG A 147 -18.69 -10.68 36.09
C ARG A 147 -19.48 -11.80 35.42
N VAL A 148 -19.31 -11.90 34.11
CA VAL A 148 -19.89 -12.98 33.30
C VAL A 148 -18.77 -13.74 32.60
N THR A 149 -18.79 -15.07 32.69
CA THR A 149 -17.90 -15.96 31.92
C THR A 149 -18.74 -16.96 31.13
N LEU A 150 -18.67 -16.88 29.81
CA LEU A 150 -19.29 -17.84 28.89
C LEU A 150 -18.18 -18.71 28.28
N ALA A 151 -18.17 -20.01 28.54
CA ALA A 151 -17.09 -20.86 28.09
C ALA A 151 -17.54 -22.20 27.50
N THR A 152 -16.82 -22.68 26.48
CA THR A 152 -17.06 -23.99 25.87
C THR A 152 -16.09 -25.03 26.40
N GLY A 153 -16.01 -25.21 27.71
CA GLY A 153 -14.99 -26.03 28.34
C GLY A 153 -15.44 -26.68 29.63
N SER A 154 -14.54 -27.45 30.24
CA SER A 154 -14.75 -28.03 31.57
C SER A 154 -14.03 -27.21 32.63
N ALA A 155 -14.63 -27.08 33.81
CA ALA A 155 -13.98 -26.44 34.95
C ALA A 155 -12.96 -27.37 35.61
N ASN A 156 -11.82 -26.81 35.98
CA ASN A 156 -10.85 -27.43 36.87
C ASN A 156 -10.99 -26.80 38.25
N PHE A 157 -11.51 -27.61 39.17
CA PHE A 157 -11.62 -27.25 40.58
C PHE A 157 -10.39 -27.74 41.34
N TYR A 158 -9.88 -26.89 42.24
CA TYR A 158 -8.86 -27.27 43.22
C TYR A 158 -9.41 -26.95 44.61
N ASN A 159 -9.55 -27.96 45.47
CA ASN A 159 -10.21 -27.82 46.78
C ASN A 159 -11.58 -27.13 46.68
N ASP A 160 -12.43 -27.52 45.73
CA ASP A 160 -13.75 -26.94 45.44
C ASP A 160 -13.76 -25.46 44.98
N GLU A 161 -12.59 -24.87 44.71
CA GLU A 161 -12.47 -23.53 44.13
C GLU A 161 -12.25 -23.61 42.62
N LEU A 162 -12.93 -22.78 41.83
CA LEU A 162 -12.73 -22.70 40.38
C LEU A 162 -11.40 -22.01 40.07
N LYS A 163 -10.42 -22.77 39.58
CA LYS A 163 -9.10 -22.21 39.22
C LYS A 163 -8.98 -21.90 37.74
N SER A 164 -9.46 -22.81 36.90
CA SER A 164 -9.34 -22.64 35.45
C SER A 164 -10.45 -23.37 34.70
N ILE A 165 -10.57 -23.05 33.42
CA ILE A 165 -11.49 -23.64 32.47
C ILE A 165 -10.65 -24.18 31.32
N GLN A 166 -10.69 -25.49 31.10
CA GLN A 166 -10.09 -26.12 29.93
C GLN A 166 -11.02 -25.93 28.73
N ILE A 167 -10.66 -25.06 27.79
CA ILE A 167 -11.48 -24.77 26.62
C ILE A 167 -11.51 -25.99 25.69
N SER A 168 -12.72 -26.38 25.25
CA SER A 168 -12.91 -27.38 24.19
C SER A 168 -12.71 -26.71 22.82
N PRO A 169 -11.71 -27.14 22.02
CA PRO A 169 -11.45 -26.54 20.70
C PRO A 169 -12.58 -26.79 19.68
N LYS A 170 -13.48 -27.75 19.96
CA LYS A 170 -14.66 -28.02 19.11
C LYS A 170 -15.87 -27.15 19.47
N GLY A 171 -15.84 -26.53 20.65
CA GLY A 171 -16.95 -25.73 21.15
C GLY A 171 -17.04 -24.39 20.43
N LYS A 172 -18.26 -23.99 20.06
CA LYS A 172 -18.52 -22.71 19.40
C LYS A 172 -19.45 -21.83 20.23
N ILE A 173 -19.13 -20.55 20.35
CA ILE A 173 -20.07 -19.54 20.83
C ILE A 173 -20.55 -18.72 19.64
N ASP A 174 -21.87 -18.67 19.45
CA ASP A 174 -22.53 -17.96 18.35
C ASP A 174 -23.52 -16.93 18.91
N VAL A 175 -23.29 -15.66 18.61
CA VAL A 175 -24.13 -14.53 19.03
C VAL A 175 -24.82 -13.94 17.80
N SER A 176 -26.14 -13.94 17.80
CA SER A 176 -26.98 -13.53 16.66
C SER A 176 -28.24 -12.77 17.11
N GLY A 177 -29.07 -12.37 16.15
CA GLY A 177 -30.34 -11.69 16.40
C GLY A 177 -30.13 -10.29 17.00
N ALA A 178 -30.68 -10.04 18.20
CA ALA A 178 -30.50 -8.74 18.87
C ALA A 178 -29.14 -8.60 19.59
N GLY A 179 -28.30 -9.64 19.58
CA GLY A 179 -26.95 -9.57 20.14
C GLY A 179 -26.80 -10.10 21.57
N LEU A 180 -25.76 -9.63 22.27
CA LEU A 180 -25.47 -9.90 23.67
C LEU A 180 -25.41 -8.58 24.44
N LEU A 181 -26.30 -8.42 25.43
CA LEU A 181 -26.37 -7.27 26.32
C LEU A 181 -25.88 -7.66 27.72
N ALA A 182 -24.80 -7.05 28.17
CA ALA A 182 -24.20 -7.26 29.50
C ALA A 182 -23.76 -5.91 30.10
N ASN A 183 -24.64 -4.91 30.04
CA ASN A 183 -24.37 -3.53 30.43
C ASN A 183 -24.32 -3.27 31.94
N GLU A 184 -24.69 -4.25 32.76
CA GLU A 184 -24.53 -4.21 34.22
C GLU A 184 -23.23 -4.92 34.69
N SER A 185 -22.54 -5.61 33.79
CA SER A 185 -21.31 -6.33 34.09
C SER A 185 -20.09 -5.43 33.92
N SER A 186 -19.19 -5.44 34.90
CA SER A 186 -17.89 -4.77 34.79
C SER A 186 -16.92 -5.61 33.97
N LEU A 187 -17.09 -6.94 33.96
CA LEU A 187 -16.22 -7.89 33.27
C LEU A 187 -17.06 -8.89 32.45
N LEU A 188 -16.71 -9.09 31.18
CA LEU A 188 -17.30 -10.11 30.33
C LEU A 188 -16.18 -10.95 29.69
N ASP A 189 -16.14 -12.23 30.04
CA ASP A 189 -15.18 -13.19 29.51
C ASP A 189 -15.89 -14.20 28.60
N ILE A 190 -15.37 -14.38 27.40
CA ILE A 190 -15.81 -15.38 26.43
C ILE A 190 -14.61 -16.28 26.13
N ALA A 191 -14.70 -17.55 26.50
CA ALA A 191 -13.61 -18.52 26.37
C ALA A 191 -14.07 -19.74 25.58
N ALA A 192 -13.79 -19.80 24.27
CA ALA A 192 -14.40 -20.77 23.37
C ALA A 192 -13.41 -21.45 22.42
N GLY A 193 -13.77 -22.58 21.82
CA GLY A 193 -13.01 -23.10 20.68
C GLY A 193 -13.05 -22.10 19.52
N THR A 194 -14.23 -21.61 19.16
CA THR A 194 -14.42 -20.54 18.15
C THR A 194 -15.53 -19.58 18.59
N PHE A 195 -15.45 -18.33 18.12
CA PHE A 195 -16.45 -17.29 18.40
C PHE A 195 -16.96 -16.64 17.12
N ARG A 196 -18.28 -16.54 16.98
CA ARG A 196 -18.93 -15.81 15.89
C ARG A 196 -19.92 -14.80 16.46
N LEU A 197 -19.80 -13.55 16.01
CA LEU A 197 -20.73 -12.45 16.28
C LEU A 197 -21.38 -12.00 14.98
N ASP A 198 -22.69 -12.25 14.84
CA ASP A 198 -23.55 -11.79 13.73
C ASP A 198 -24.59 -10.77 14.21
N ALA A 199 -24.29 -10.01 15.27
CA ALA A 199 -25.19 -9.06 15.91
C ALA A 199 -24.44 -8.07 16.83
N HIS A 200 -25.16 -7.34 17.68
CA HIS A 200 -24.56 -6.41 18.63
C HIS A 200 -23.92 -7.13 19.82
N LEU A 201 -22.82 -6.60 20.36
CA LEU A 201 -22.30 -6.96 21.68
C LEU A 201 -22.11 -5.66 22.45
N THR A 202 -22.80 -5.50 23.58
CA THR A 202 -22.83 -4.23 24.30
C THR A 202 -22.67 -4.42 25.80
N THR A 203 -21.63 -3.80 26.34
CA THR A 203 -21.45 -3.56 27.78
C THR A 203 -21.57 -2.09 28.14
N ASN A 204 -21.50 -1.20 27.15
CA ASN A 204 -21.72 0.23 27.37
C ASN A 204 -23.13 0.49 27.93
N MET A 205 -23.20 1.48 28.81
CA MET A 205 -24.44 1.95 29.40
C MET A 205 -24.96 3.15 28.59
N LYS A 206 -26.22 3.51 28.81
CA LYS A 206 -26.77 4.77 28.32
C LYS A 206 -26.72 5.83 29.41
N GLY A 207 -26.49 7.06 29.00
CA GLY A 207 -26.44 8.20 29.89
C GLY A 207 -27.05 9.46 29.29
N ARG A 208 -27.30 10.43 30.16
CA ARG A 208 -27.72 11.78 29.78
C ARG A 208 -27.00 12.81 30.65
N VAL A 209 -26.83 14.01 30.11
CA VAL A 209 -26.39 15.17 30.88
C VAL A 209 -27.63 15.96 31.28
N THR A 210 -27.84 16.14 32.58
CA THR A 210 -28.90 17.01 33.11
C THR A 210 -28.29 18.27 33.72
N ARG A 211 -29.09 19.33 33.87
CA ARG A 211 -28.69 20.52 34.62
C ARG A 211 -29.42 20.55 35.96
N ARG A 212 -28.65 20.54 37.06
CA ARG A 212 -29.16 20.68 38.42
C ARG A 212 -28.40 21.82 39.11
N ALA A 213 -29.12 22.81 39.64
CA ALA A 213 -28.55 23.97 40.32
C ALA A 213 -27.39 24.65 39.54
N ASN A 214 -27.60 24.91 38.24
CA ASN A 214 -26.62 25.49 37.31
C ASN A 214 -25.32 24.67 37.11
N LYS A 215 -25.30 23.38 37.47
CA LYS A 215 -24.21 22.46 37.15
C LYS A 215 -24.70 21.34 36.24
N GLU A 216 -23.85 20.96 35.29
CA GLU A 216 -24.08 19.78 34.47
C GLU A 216 -23.74 18.52 35.28
N VAL A 217 -24.67 17.58 35.31
CA VAL A 217 -24.56 16.31 36.02
C VAL A 217 -24.71 15.20 35.00
N GLN A 218 -23.70 14.34 34.93
CA GLN A 218 -23.71 13.12 34.12
C GLN A 218 -24.46 12.04 34.89
N GLU A 219 -25.49 11.47 34.27
CA GLU A 219 -26.34 10.45 34.89
C GLU A 219 -26.37 9.21 34.00
N ILE A 220 -26.26 8.03 34.62
CA ILE A 220 -26.58 6.77 33.94
C ILE A 220 -28.10 6.68 33.85
N ASP A 221 -28.61 6.58 32.64
CA ASP A 221 -30.03 6.58 32.35
C ASP A 221 -30.28 5.77 31.06
N SER A 222 -31.04 4.69 31.17
CA SER A 222 -31.33 3.78 30.06
C SER A 222 -32.10 4.43 28.90
N ALA A 223 -32.81 5.53 29.15
CA ALA A 223 -33.48 6.34 28.14
C ALA A 223 -32.61 7.52 27.64
N GLY A 224 -31.38 7.64 28.12
CA GLY A 224 -30.38 8.58 27.61
C GLY A 224 -29.88 8.22 26.20
N THR A 225 -29.31 9.21 25.51
CA THR A 225 -28.79 9.06 24.13
C THR A 225 -27.28 8.90 24.06
N LEU A 226 -26.56 9.22 25.14
CA LEU A 226 -25.09 9.17 25.18
C LEU A 226 -24.63 7.76 25.56
N GLU A 227 -23.59 7.27 24.88
CA GLU A 227 -22.90 6.05 25.27
C GLU A 227 -21.99 6.36 26.45
N VAL A 228 -22.03 5.51 27.47
CA VAL A 228 -21.13 5.56 28.61
C VAL A 228 -20.27 4.31 28.59
N SER A 229 -18.96 4.51 28.48
CA SER A 229 -18.00 3.42 28.40
C SER A 229 -18.05 2.59 29.68
N ASN A 230 -18.42 1.31 29.53
CA ASN A 230 -18.48 0.35 30.63
C ASN A 230 -18.07 -1.04 30.14
N GLY A 231 -17.52 -1.83 31.06
CA GLY A 231 -17.17 -3.21 30.80
C GLY A 231 -15.78 -3.38 30.19
N ASP A 232 -15.08 -4.39 30.69
CA ASP A 232 -13.86 -4.91 30.10
C ASP A 232 -14.15 -6.29 29.50
N VAL A 233 -14.17 -6.36 28.16
CA VAL A 233 -14.57 -7.54 27.41
C VAL A 233 -13.35 -8.29 26.91
N GLN A 234 -13.28 -9.57 27.23
CA GLN A 234 -12.21 -10.46 26.81
C GLN A 234 -12.78 -11.66 26.06
N ILE A 235 -12.32 -11.87 24.83
CA ILE A 235 -12.69 -13.00 23.98
C ILE A 235 -11.43 -13.77 23.65
N ILE A 236 -11.26 -14.94 24.24
CA ILE A 236 -10.13 -15.83 23.99
C ILE A 236 -10.65 -17.09 23.33
N VAL A 237 -10.05 -17.43 22.19
CA VAL A 237 -10.37 -18.65 21.47
C VAL A 237 -9.16 -19.55 21.24
N GLY A 238 -9.44 -20.85 21.17
CA GLY A 238 -8.45 -21.89 20.93
C GLY A 238 -8.47 -23.02 21.93
N ASN A 239 -7.46 -23.89 21.83
CA ASN A 239 -7.23 -24.94 22.82
C ASN A 239 -6.41 -24.38 23.98
N ASN A 240 -7.05 -23.71 24.92
CA ASN A 240 -6.32 -23.05 26.01
C ASN A 240 -6.87 -23.40 27.38
N LEU A 241 -6.04 -23.18 28.39
CA LEU A 241 -6.45 -23.19 29.78
C LEU A 241 -6.72 -21.75 30.22
N PHE A 242 -7.99 -21.37 30.31
CA PHE A 242 -8.38 -20.05 30.81
C PHE A 242 -8.37 -20.04 32.33
N ARG A 243 -7.51 -19.22 32.94
CA ARG A 243 -7.41 -19.03 34.39
C ARG A 243 -8.47 -18.05 34.85
N TYR A 244 -9.34 -18.51 35.76
CA TYR A 244 -10.50 -17.73 36.18
C TYR A 244 -10.10 -16.49 37.00
N ASP A 245 -9.13 -16.62 37.91
CA ASP A 245 -8.82 -15.56 38.88
C ASP A 245 -8.20 -14.30 38.25
N ASP A 246 -7.28 -14.46 37.29
CA ASP A 246 -6.53 -13.35 36.68
C ASP A 246 -6.87 -13.11 35.21
N ARG A 247 -7.85 -13.85 34.67
CA ARG A 247 -8.33 -13.71 33.29
C ARG A 247 -7.24 -13.93 32.24
N ARG A 248 -6.23 -14.73 32.56
CA ARG A 248 -5.17 -15.12 31.62
C ARG A 248 -5.46 -16.46 30.99
N SER A 249 -4.77 -16.74 29.90
CA SER A 249 -4.90 -17.99 29.16
C SER A 249 -3.52 -18.60 28.97
N ASP A 250 -3.31 -19.81 29.47
CA ASP A 250 -2.10 -20.58 29.19
C ASP A 250 -2.32 -21.27 27.83
N ALA A 251 -1.68 -20.73 26.80
CA ALA A 251 -1.93 -21.12 25.41
C ALA A 251 -1.37 -22.52 25.10
N SER A 252 -2.17 -23.38 24.48
CA SER A 252 -1.66 -24.56 23.78
C SER A 252 -1.80 -24.35 22.27
N TYR A 253 -0.68 -24.42 21.57
CA TYR A 253 -0.67 -24.24 20.11
C TYR A 253 -1.45 -25.37 19.44
N SER A 254 -2.41 -25.00 18.61
CA SER A 254 -3.16 -25.93 17.77
C SER A 254 -3.35 -25.33 16.39
N GLU A 255 -3.47 -26.19 15.37
CA GLU A 255 -3.76 -25.73 14.02
C GLU A 255 -5.27 -25.71 13.79
N MET A 256 -5.76 -24.65 13.15
CA MET A 256 -7.11 -24.55 12.63
C MET A 256 -7.08 -23.68 11.38
N ASN A 257 -7.83 -24.05 10.35
CA ASN A 257 -8.08 -23.22 9.18
C ASN A 257 -9.42 -22.49 9.32
N GLY A 258 -9.56 -21.35 8.65
CA GLY A 258 -10.77 -20.53 8.70
C GLY A 258 -10.72 -19.48 9.81
N ASN A 259 -11.89 -19.01 10.24
CA ASN A 259 -11.97 -17.93 11.23
C ASN A 259 -12.07 -18.49 12.65
N SER A 260 -11.16 -18.09 13.54
CA SER A 260 -11.25 -18.43 14.96
C SER A 260 -12.18 -17.48 15.71
N ILE A 261 -12.08 -16.19 15.37
CA ILE A 261 -13.01 -15.11 15.76
C ILE A 261 -13.57 -14.52 14.47
N GLU A 262 -14.89 -14.51 14.33
CA GLU A 262 -15.58 -13.92 13.18
C GLU A 262 -16.58 -12.86 13.67
N LEU A 263 -16.27 -11.60 13.43
CA LEU A 263 -17.24 -10.51 13.44
C LEU A 263 -17.78 -10.39 12.01
N THR A 264 -19.05 -10.67 11.79
CA THR A 264 -19.67 -10.53 10.47
C THR A 264 -19.93 -9.06 10.15
N THR A 265 -20.44 -8.78 8.95
CA THR A 265 -20.87 -7.42 8.55
C THR A 265 -22.04 -6.87 9.34
N LYS A 266 -22.73 -7.71 10.15
CA LYS A 266 -23.78 -7.26 11.08
C LYS A 266 -23.27 -7.02 12.49
N ALA A 267 -22.01 -7.39 12.76
CA ALA A 267 -21.43 -7.24 14.08
C ALA A 267 -21.30 -5.76 14.43
N LYS A 268 -21.72 -5.40 15.63
CA LYS A 268 -21.40 -4.09 16.23
C LYS A 268 -21.01 -4.27 17.68
N ILE A 269 -19.79 -3.92 18.02
CA ILE A 269 -19.30 -3.98 19.40
C ILE A 269 -19.35 -2.56 19.99
N SER A 270 -19.97 -2.39 21.16
CA SER A 270 -19.99 -1.15 21.95
C SER A 270 -19.60 -1.46 23.39
N VAL A 271 -18.32 -1.29 23.71
CA VAL A 271 -17.71 -1.71 24.98
C VAL A 271 -16.69 -0.70 25.48
N GLY A 272 -16.33 -0.78 26.76
CA GLY A 272 -15.32 0.09 27.38
C GLY A 272 -13.88 -0.32 27.08
N ASN A 273 -13.56 -1.61 27.12
CA ASN A 273 -12.30 -2.17 26.64
C ASN A 273 -12.60 -3.47 25.88
N LEU A 274 -11.76 -3.80 24.89
CA LEU A 274 -11.89 -5.04 24.12
C LEU A 274 -10.55 -5.75 23.96
N HIS A 275 -10.46 -6.99 24.43
CA HIS A 275 -9.35 -7.90 24.16
C HIS A 275 -9.83 -9.10 23.34
N LEU A 276 -9.23 -9.31 22.17
CA LEU A 276 -9.47 -10.47 21.31
C LEU A 276 -8.19 -11.29 21.21
N GLU A 277 -8.28 -12.60 21.42
CA GLU A 277 -7.11 -13.47 21.36
C GLU A 277 -7.41 -14.81 20.70
N SER A 278 -6.57 -15.19 19.75
CA SER A 278 -6.61 -16.49 19.08
C SER A 278 -5.26 -17.18 19.18
N THR A 279 -5.24 -18.38 19.75
CA THR A 279 -4.00 -19.17 19.90
C THR A 279 -3.73 -20.13 18.76
N TYR A 280 -4.65 -20.23 17.79
CA TYR A 280 -4.48 -21.03 16.58
C TYR A 280 -3.42 -20.44 15.64
N SER A 281 -2.52 -21.29 15.14
CA SER A 281 -1.37 -20.87 14.32
C SER A 281 -1.71 -20.52 12.85
N LYS A 282 -2.89 -20.91 12.37
CA LYS A 282 -3.32 -20.73 10.97
C LYS A 282 -4.69 -20.07 10.84
N ALA A 283 -5.42 -19.89 11.94
CA ALA A 283 -6.76 -19.31 11.89
C ALA A 283 -6.69 -17.79 11.79
N THR A 284 -7.69 -17.22 11.14
CA THR A 284 -7.82 -15.76 10.98
C THR A 284 -8.74 -15.19 12.06
N ILE A 285 -8.37 -14.06 12.64
CA ILE A 285 -9.33 -13.18 13.32
C ILE A 285 -9.92 -12.25 12.26
N ALA A 286 -11.20 -12.42 11.94
CA ALA A 286 -11.90 -11.68 10.91
C ALA A 286 -12.83 -10.62 11.53
N LEU A 287 -12.44 -9.35 11.43
CA LEU A 287 -13.15 -8.17 11.92
C LEU A 287 -13.89 -7.50 10.76
N ASN A 288 -15.03 -8.07 10.34
CA ASN A 288 -15.81 -7.56 9.20
C ASN A 288 -16.98 -6.65 9.61
N GLY A 289 -17.14 -6.36 10.91
CA GLY A 289 -18.19 -5.47 11.42
C GLY A 289 -17.62 -4.39 12.32
N GLN A 290 -18.45 -3.40 12.63
CA GLN A 290 -18.05 -2.18 13.33
C GLN A 290 -17.65 -2.45 14.79
N ILE A 291 -16.54 -1.83 15.22
CA ILE A 291 -16.11 -1.82 16.62
C ILE A 291 -16.06 -0.38 17.12
N LEU A 292 -16.81 -0.07 18.17
CA LEU A 292 -16.87 1.24 18.82
C LEU A 292 -16.42 1.08 20.27
N VAL A 293 -15.26 1.65 20.58
CA VAL A 293 -14.69 1.72 21.92
C VAL A 293 -14.43 3.18 22.25
N ASN A 294 -15.53 3.94 22.28
CA ASN A 294 -15.58 5.36 22.57
C ASN A 294 -16.91 5.71 23.25
N GLY A 295 -16.85 6.28 24.44
CA GLY A 295 -18.00 6.81 25.17
C GLY A 295 -17.94 8.33 25.29
N ALA A 296 -19.07 8.93 25.67
CA ALA A 296 -19.10 10.34 26.05
C ALA A 296 -18.35 10.58 27.38
N TRP A 297 -18.35 9.57 28.26
CA TRP A 297 -17.51 9.48 29.46
C TRP A 297 -17.38 8.01 29.88
N THR A 298 -16.53 7.76 30.87
CA THR A 298 -16.25 6.44 31.42
C THR A 298 -16.96 6.20 32.75
N TYR A 299 -17.65 5.05 32.88
CA TYR A 299 -18.15 4.57 34.16
C TYR A 299 -17.08 3.73 34.86
N VAL A 300 -16.76 4.09 36.11
CA VAL A 300 -15.82 3.33 36.94
C VAL A 300 -16.60 2.24 37.69
N GLY A 301 -16.51 1.02 37.18
CA GLY A 301 -17.07 -0.16 37.83
C GLY A 301 -16.28 -0.54 39.09
N ARG A 302 -16.88 -1.39 39.93
CA ARG A 302 -16.19 -2.07 41.03
C ARG A 302 -16.36 -3.57 40.90
N TYR A 303 -15.28 -4.32 41.04
CA TYR A 303 -15.28 -5.77 41.08
C TYR A 303 -14.33 -6.23 42.18
N ARG A 304 -14.81 -7.03 43.14
CA ARG A 304 -14.03 -7.50 44.32
C ARG A 304 -13.25 -6.37 45.01
N ASP A 305 -13.93 -5.26 45.29
CA ASP A 305 -13.37 -4.03 45.91
C ASP A 305 -12.27 -3.31 45.10
N GLN A 306 -12.03 -3.73 43.85
CA GLN A 306 -11.12 -3.07 42.92
C GLN A 306 -11.88 -2.25 41.89
N SER A 307 -11.33 -1.09 41.50
CA SER A 307 -11.93 -0.26 40.45
C SER A 307 -11.61 -0.83 39.07
N VAL A 308 -12.62 -1.02 38.24
CA VAL A 308 -12.48 -1.39 36.83
C VAL A 308 -12.68 -0.13 36.01
N VAL A 309 -11.61 0.37 35.39
CA VAL A 309 -11.63 1.60 34.61
C VAL A 309 -11.49 1.26 33.11
N PRO A 310 -12.54 1.47 32.30
CA PRO A 310 -12.42 1.47 30.86
C PRO A 310 -11.39 2.49 30.38
N LEU A 311 -10.34 2.00 29.71
CA LEU A 311 -9.30 2.84 29.11
C LEU A 311 -9.63 3.19 27.66
N GLU A 312 -10.75 2.69 27.15
CA GLU A 312 -11.21 2.88 25.77
C GLU A 312 -10.15 2.41 24.79
N SER A 313 -9.67 1.18 25.03
CA SER A 313 -8.60 0.55 24.27
C SER A 313 -9.01 -0.81 23.71
N ILE A 314 -8.41 -1.15 22.57
CA ILE A 314 -8.57 -2.45 21.93
C ILE A 314 -7.20 -3.12 21.83
N LYS A 315 -7.17 -4.41 22.16
CA LYS A 315 -6.02 -5.28 21.95
C LYS A 315 -6.45 -6.53 21.20
N VAL A 316 -5.76 -6.85 20.12
CA VAL A 316 -5.98 -8.10 19.36
C VAL A 316 -4.67 -8.85 19.25
N LYS A 317 -4.71 -10.13 19.62
CA LYS A 317 -3.58 -11.05 19.53
C LYS A 317 -3.93 -12.26 18.70
N SER A 318 -3.13 -12.57 17.68
CA SER A 318 -3.34 -13.74 16.84
C SER A 318 -2.03 -14.48 16.57
N ASN A 319 -2.04 -15.79 16.75
CA ASN A 319 -0.98 -16.65 16.23
C ASN A 319 -1.13 -16.94 14.72
N GLY A 320 -2.19 -16.43 14.09
CA GLY A 320 -2.43 -16.47 12.65
C GLY A 320 -2.70 -15.07 12.10
N ASP A 321 -3.41 -14.99 10.99
CA ASP A 321 -3.67 -13.72 10.30
C ASP A 321 -4.73 -12.88 11.04
N ILE A 322 -4.70 -11.57 10.81
CA ILE A 322 -5.74 -10.62 11.24
C ILE A 322 -6.27 -9.89 10.02
N LEU A 323 -7.59 -9.88 9.89
CA LEU A 323 -8.29 -9.31 8.75
C LEU A 323 -9.30 -8.27 9.24
N LEU A 324 -9.11 -7.01 8.87
CA LEU A 324 -10.02 -5.92 9.20
C LEU A 324 -10.64 -5.37 7.91
N LYS A 325 -11.96 -5.40 7.82
CA LYS A 325 -12.71 -4.94 6.63
C LYS A 325 -13.71 -3.82 6.90
N ASP A 326 -13.99 -3.51 8.16
CA ASP A 326 -14.98 -2.49 8.53
C ASP A 326 -14.37 -1.52 9.55
N GLN A 327 -15.16 -0.56 10.03
CA GLN A 327 -14.68 0.53 10.84
C GLN A 327 -14.37 0.13 12.29
N VAL A 328 -13.22 0.60 12.78
CA VAL A 328 -12.80 0.52 14.19
C VAL A 328 -12.55 1.95 14.72
N ILE A 329 -13.40 2.40 15.64
CA ILE A 329 -13.24 3.69 16.32
C ILE A 329 -12.89 3.45 17.78
N VAL A 330 -11.76 4.00 18.21
CA VAL A 330 -11.21 3.82 19.54
C VAL A 330 -10.82 5.18 20.09
N ASN A 331 -11.17 5.51 21.33
CA ASN A 331 -10.81 6.83 21.86
C ASN A 331 -9.31 6.93 22.21
N ASN A 332 -8.71 5.85 22.70
CA ASN A 332 -7.34 5.86 23.21
C ASN A 332 -6.36 5.06 22.35
N ARG A 333 -6.29 3.74 22.52
CA ARG A 333 -5.24 2.91 21.92
C ARG A 333 -5.78 1.68 21.20
N PHE A 334 -5.27 1.41 20.01
CA PHE A 334 -5.53 0.20 19.24
C PHE A 334 -4.23 -0.57 18.98
N ASP A 335 -4.10 -1.73 19.63
CA ASP A 335 -2.93 -2.61 19.53
C ASP A 335 -3.29 -3.91 18.78
N LEU A 336 -2.51 -4.28 17.76
CA LEU A 336 -2.61 -5.55 17.04
C LEU A 336 -1.27 -6.28 17.04
N ASP A 337 -1.24 -7.50 17.56
CA ASP A 337 -0.08 -8.38 17.52
C ASP A 337 -0.41 -9.66 16.73
N SER A 338 0.34 -9.95 15.67
CA SER A 338 0.14 -11.13 14.82
C SER A 338 1.46 -11.85 14.49
N THR A 339 1.48 -13.18 14.61
CA THR A 339 2.54 -13.99 13.98
C THR A 339 2.22 -14.40 12.53
N GLY A 340 1.06 -13.96 12.03
CA GLY A 340 0.64 -14.03 10.64
C GLY A 340 0.73 -12.66 9.97
N SER A 341 -0.01 -12.49 8.89
CA SER A 341 -0.16 -11.21 8.20
C SER A 341 -1.35 -10.41 8.74
N VAL A 342 -1.28 -9.09 8.66
CA VAL A 342 -2.36 -8.16 9.01
C VAL A 342 -2.82 -7.40 7.78
N TYR A 343 -4.12 -7.43 7.52
CA TYR A 343 -4.72 -6.78 6.35
C TYR A 343 -5.77 -5.76 6.76
N PHE A 344 -5.61 -4.52 6.29
CA PHE A 344 -6.60 -3.46 6.40
C PHE A 344 -7.24 -3.23 5.04
N TYR A 345 -8.47 -3.68 4.87
CA TYR A 345 -9.24 -3.45 3.65
C TYR A 345 -10.25 -2.33 3.86
N SER A 346 -10.37 -1.41 2.89
CA SER A 346 -11.49 -0.47 2.83
C SER A 346 -12.84 -1.18 3.06
N PRO A 347 -13.75 -0.60 3.86
CA PRO A 347 -15.14 -1.07 3.96
C PRO A 347 -15.73 -1.20 2.57
N GLN A 348 -16.03 -2.44 2.17
CA GLN A 348 -16.71 -2.66 0.89
C GLN A 348 -18.18 -2.26 1.03
N ASP A 349 -18.64 -1.49 0.04
CA ASP A 349 -20.03 -1.16 -0.30
C ASP A 349 -20.54 0.24 0.10
N LYS A 350 -20.43 1.20 -0.85
CA LYS A 350 -21.49 2.08 -1.39
C LYS A 350 -20.91 3.32 -2.09
N GLN A 351 -20.46 3.14 -3.34
CA GLN A 351 -20.28 4.21 -4.35
C GLN A 351 -19.46 5.48 -4.02
N LYS A 352 -18.80 5.60 -2.87
CA LYS A 352 -17.94 6.75 -2.52
C LYS A 352 -16.70 6.24 -1.81
N LYS A 353 -15.58 6.20 -2.54
CA LYS A 353 -14.31 5.58 -2.17
C LYS A 353 -13.54 6.29 -1.02
N PHE A 354 -14.15 7.28 -0.33
CA PHE A 354 -13.43 8.21 0.56
C PHE A 354 -14.29 8.82 1.69
N LEU A 355 -15.37 8.17 2.18
CA LEU A 355 -16.24 8.79 3.19
C LEU A 355 -16.01 8.34 4.64
N TYR A 356 -15.28 7.26 4.90
CA TYR A 356 -15.12 6.73 6.26
C TYR A 356 -13.71 6.23 6.54
N ASP A 357 -13.16 6.63 7.68
CA ASP A 357 -11.92 6.09 8.24
C ASP A 357 -12.14 4.59 8.54
N ASN A 358 -11.22 3.73 8.10
CA ASN A 358 -11.18 2.34 8.50
C ASN A 358 -10.86 2.23 9.99
N ILE A 359 -9.85 2.98 10.42
CA ILE A 359 -9.38 2.97 11.79
C ILE A 359 -9.20 4.41 12.24
N ARG A 360 -9.80 4.74 13.37
CA ARG A 360 -9.59 6.02 14.05
C ARG A 360 -9.23 5.78 15.52
N ALA A 361 -8.05 6.22 15.94
CA ALA A 361 -7.61 6.14 17.33
C ALA A 361 -6.68 7.29 17.72
N ASN A 362 -6.39 7.48 19.01
CA ASN A 362 -5.32 8.40 19.41
C ASN A 362 -3.93 7.77 19.16
N GLU A 363 -3.74 6.49 19.47
CA GLU A 363 -2.52 5.73 19.19
C GLU A 363 -2.84 4.37 18.55
N ILE A 364 -2.10 4.02 17.50
CA ILE A 364 -2.20 2.73 16.79
C ILE A 364 -0.82 2.06 16.81
N ASN A 365 -0.74 0.84 17.34
CA ASN A 365 0.45 0.00 17.26
C ASN A 365 0.10 -1.35 16.62
N VAL A 366 0.79 -1.70 15.55
CA VAL A 366 0.54 -2.96 14.84
C VAL A 366 1.86 -3.65 14.55
N VAL A 367 1.96 -4.89 15.02
CA VAL A 367 3.13 -5.73 14.86
C VAL A 367 2.71 -7.02 14.16
N SER A 368 3.42 -7.35 13.09
CA SER A 368 3.29 -8.59 12.34
C SER A 368 4.67 -9.21 12.15
N THR A 369 4.78 -10.54 12.14
CA THR A 369 6.03 -11.22 11.73
C THR A 369 6.11 -11.45 10.21
N LYS A 370 5.06 -11.08 9.46
CA LYS A 370 4.95 -11.26 8.01
C LYS A 370 4.57 -9.94 7.34
N LEU A 371 3.46 -9.91 6.61
CA LEU A 371 3.00 -8.76 5.84
C LEU A 371 2.03 -7.91 6.65
N ILE A 372 2.24 -6.59 6.65
CA ILE A 372 1.16 -5.61 6.89
C ILE A 372 0.78 -5.00 5.55
N GLU A 373 -0.48 -5.14 5.16
CA GLU A 373 -1.03 -4.53 3.94
C GLU A 373 -2.16 -3.55 4.30
N ASN A 374 -1.96 -2.27 4.00
CA ASN A 374 -2.98 -1.24 4.09
C ASN A 374 -3.58 -0.90 2.72
N LYS A 375 -4.90 -1.04 2.59
CA LYS A 375 -5.72 -0.59 1.45
C LYS A 375 -6.90 0.29 1.90
N GLY A 376 -6.90 0.72 3.15
CA GLY A 376 -7.94 1.54 3.77
C GLY A 376 -7.41 2.89 4.24
N VAL A 377 -8.20 3.58 5.07
CA VAL A 377 -7.87 4.90 5.63
C VAL A 377 -7.60 4.76 7.13
N ILE A 378 -6.38 5.05 7.57
CA ILE A 378 -5.94 4.96 8.96
C ILE A 378 -5.64 6.36 9.48
N VAL A 379 -6.36 6.80 10.50
CA VAL A 379 -6.19 8.13 11.09
C VAL A 379 -5.88 8.00 12.58
N ALA A 380 -4.74 8.54 13.00
CA ALA A 380 -4.43 8.64 14.42
C ALA A 380 -3.64 9.88 14.79
N SER A 381 -3.31 10.04 16.07
CA SER A 381 -2.27 10.99 16.44
C SER A 381 -0.88 10.39 16.43
N LYS A 382 -0.77 9.07 16.66
CA LYS A 382 0.47 8.31 16.55
C LYS A 382 0.22 6.97 15.88
N VAL A 383 1.04 6.62 14.91
CA VAL A 383 0.94 5.37 14.15
C VAL A 383 2.29 4.65 14.18
N LYS A 384 2.30 3.38 14.62
CA LYS A 384 3.48 2.52 14.62
C LYS A 384 3.19 1.19 13.95
N PHE A 385 3.92 0.91 12.87
CA PHE A 385 3.86 -0.35 12.14
C PHE A 385 5.22 -1.05 12.21
N SER A 386 5.23 -2.35 12.51
CA SER A 386 6.43 -3.18 12.41
C SER A 386 6.09 -4.52 11.77
N SER A 387 6.77 -4.85 10.68
CA SER A 387 6.53 -6.07 9.90
C SER A 387 7.76 -6.51 9.12
N ASP A 388 7.78 -7.76 8.65
CA ASP A 388 8.77 -8.23 7.68
C ASP A 388 8.64 -7.44 6.37
N ARG A 389 7.41 -7.32 5.88
CA ARG A 389 7.05 -6.54 4.69
C ARG A 389 5.88 -5.62 4.99
N PHE A 390 6.01 -4.36 4.61
CA PHE A 390 4.95 -3.37 4.72
C PHE A 390 4.53 -2.87 3.34
N ILE A 391 3.23 -2.90 3.04
CA ILE A 391 2.67 -2.39 1.78
C ILE A 391 1.54 -1.42 2.11
N ASN A 392 1.65 -0.19 1.62
CA ASN A 392 0.60 0.82 1.67
C ASN A 392 0.10 1.17 0.27
N GLU A 393 -1.22 1.04 0.10
CA GLU A 393 -1.97 1.43 -1.09
C GLU A 393 -3.24 2.23 -0.71
N GLY A 394 -3.37 2.58 0.57
CA GLY A 394 -4.41 3.45 1.11
C GLY A 394 -3.81 4.66 1.82
N ASP A 395 -4.56 5.23 2.75
CA ASP A 395 -4.20 6.47 3.42
C ASP A 395 -3.77 6.19 4.86
N ILE A 396 -2.65 6.79 5.27
CA ILE A 396 -2.15 6.78 6.64
C ILE A 396 -1.92 8.23 7.04
N GLU A 397 -2.73 8.72 7.97
CA GLU A 397 -2.69 10.09 8.45
C GLU A 397 -2.39 10.16 9.94
N SER A 398 -1.43 11.00 10.31
CA SER A 398 -1.05 11.22 11.70
C SER A 398 -0.88 12.68 12.03
N THR A 399 -1.43 13.12 13.17
CA THR A 399 -1.24 14.51 13.63
C THR A 399 0.06 14.75 14.39
N ARG A 400 0.84 13.71 14.72
CA ARG A 400 2.13 13.86 15.40
C ARG A 400 3.23 12.98 14.81
N GLU A 401 3.05 11.66 14.87
CA GLU A 401 4.15 10.72 14.57
C GLU A 401 3.67 9.54 13.70
N ILE A 402 4.45 9.20 12.67
CA ILE A 402 4.37 7.95 11.92
C ILE A 402 5.72 7.24 12.00
N TYR A 403 5.73 6.03 12.55
CA TYR A 403 6.88 5.14 12.52
C TYR A 403 6.52 3.85 11.79
N ILE A 404 7.23 3.53 10.71
CA ILE A 404 6.99 2.31 9.93
C ILE A 404 8.32 1.57 9.75
N ASN A 405 8.38 0.34 10.25
CA ASN A 405 9.50 -0.57 10.08
C ASN A 405 9.07 -1.76 9.23
N GLY A 406 9.50 -1.78 7.97
CA GLY A 406 9.39 -2.94 7.08
C GLY A 406 10.75 -3.60 6.98
N GLU A 407 11.02 -4.62 7.79
CA GLU A 407 12.36 -5.20 7.99
C GLU A 407 13.06 -5.47 6.66
N HIS A 408 12.44 -6.19 5.73
CA HIS A 408 13.01 -6.43 4.41
C HIS A 408 12.47 -5.50 3.33
N GLN A 409 11.24 -5.02 3.48
CA GLN A 409 10.62 -4.21 2.44
C GLN A 409 9.54 -3.28 2.98
N LEU A 410 9.56 -2.03 2.54
CA LEU A 410 8.47 -1.06 2.74
C LEU A 410 8.10 -0.48 1.37
N VAL A 411 6.83 -0.59 0.98
CA VAL A 411 6.34 -0.08 -0.31
C VAL A 411 5.13 0.83 -0.08
N ASN A 412 5.19 2.04 -0.61
CA ASN A 412 4.05 2.94 -0.77
C ASN A 412 3.77 3.08 -2.28
N GLN A 413 2.61 2.62 -2.76
CA GLN A 413 2.35 2.53 -4.20
C GLN A 413 0.86 2.63 -4.55
N PHE A 414 0.57 2.80 -5.84
CA PHE A 414 -0.76 2.64 -6.45
C PHE A 414 -1.92 3.43 -5.78
N GLY A 415 -1.62 4.64 -5.32
CA GLY A 415 -2.53 5.53 -4.63
C GLY A 415 -2.20 5.73 -3.15
N GLY A 416 -1.20 5.02 -2.61
CA GLY A 416 -0.82 5.11 -1.20
C GLY A 416 -0.38 6.52 -0.77
N ILE A 417 -0.92 6.98 0.35
CA ILE A 417 -0.59 8.24 1.01
C ILE A 417 -0.08 7.95 2.42
N ILE A 418 1.08 8.54 2.76
CA ILE A 418 1.60 8.63 4.12
C ILE A 418 1.73 10.11 4.45
N LEU A 419 0.89 10.60 5.35
CA LEU A 419 0.80 12.02 5.73
C LEU A 419 0.96 12.17 7.24
N GLY A 420 1.97 12.93 7.70
CA GLY A 420 2.11 13.23 9.12
C GLY A 420 3.14 14.30 9.45
N GLU A 421 3.13 14.81 10.68
CA GLU A 421 4.10 15.83 11.12
C GLU A 421 5.53 15.27 11.11
N ASP A 422 5.80 14.24 11.91
CA ASP A 422 7.06 13.50 11.89
C ASP A 422 6.89 12.11 11.30
N ILE A 423 7.59 11.82 10.20
CA ILE A 423 7.60 10.53 9.52
C ILE A 423 8.97 9.89 9.64
N HIS A 424 9.04 8.68 10.20
CA HIS A 424 10.24 7.86 10.24
C HIS A 424 9.96 6.50 9.60
N LEU A 425 10.55 6.25 8.43
CA LEU A 425 10.45 4.98 7.74
C LEU A 425 11.79 4.25 7.80
N LYS A 426 11.73 2.96 8.11
CA LYS A 426 12.90 2.11 8.27
C LYS A 426 12.75 0.79 7.53
N SER A 427 13.83 0.36 6.88
CA SER A 427 14.00 -0.98 6.34
C SER A 427 15.46 -1.40 6.49
N SER A 428 15.74 -2.70 6.60
CA SER A 428 17.11 -3.22 6.48
C SER A 428 17.56 -3.33 5.02
N ASN A 429 16.62 -3.31 4.07
CA ASN A 429 16.88 -3.48 2.64
C ASN A 429 16.24 -2.35 1.82
N THR A 430 14.99 -2.47 1.36
CA THR A 430 14.43 -1.53 0.38
C THR A 430 13.21 -0.77 0.90
N ILE A 431 13.23 0.56 0.74
CA ILE A 431 12.05 1.42 0.78
C ILE A 431 11.71 1.83 -0.66
N THR A 432 10.44 1.70 -1.05
CA THR A 432 9.94 2.13 -2.37
C THR A 432 8.76 3.07 -2.23
N ASN A 433 8.82 4.22 -2.90
CA ASN A 433 7.68 5.09 -3.15
C ASN A 433 7.38 5.12 -4.67
N GLY A 434 6.15 4.79 -5.05
CA GLY A 434 5.75 4.60 -6.44
C GLY A 434 5.93 3.16 -6.91
N SER A 435 6.15 2.95 -8.21
CA SER A 435 6.30 1.60 -8.76
C SER A 435 7.26 1.57 -9.96
N GLN A 436 8.02 0.50 -10.09
CA GLN A 436 8.93 0.32 -11.24
C GLN A 436 8.18 0.08 -12.56
N TYR A 437 6.92 -0.34 -12.49
CA TYR A 437 6.09 -0.64 -13.65
C TYR A 437 4.77 0.13 -13.59
N PRO A 438 4.19 0.52 -14.74
CA PRO A 438 2.89 1.16 -14.78
C PRO A 438 1.71 0.18 -14.57
N TRP A 439 2.00 -1.02 -14.05
CA TRP A 439 1.04 -2.10 -13.80
C TRP A 439 1.49 -2.88 -12.58
N ARG A 440 0.55 -3.57 -11.93
CA ARG A 440 0.88 -4.59 -10.93
C ARG A 440 1.29 -5.87 -11.63
N LEU A 441 2.33 -6.54 -11.13
CA LEU A 441 2.67 -7.88 -11.56
C LEU A 441 1.99 -8.89 -10.64
N VAL A 442 1.21 -9.81 -11.21
CA VAL A 442 0.57 -10.91 -10.49
C VAL A 442 0.97 -12.25 -11.10
N PRO A 443 1.01 -13.36 -10.33
CA PRO A 443 1.26 -14.67 -10.91
C PRO A 443 0.22 -15.00 -11.98
N LYS A 444 0.66 -15.54 -13.13
CA LYS A 444 -0.24 -15.99 -14.18
C LYS A 444 -1.18 -17.05 -13.64
N SER A 445 -2.48 -16.86 -13.83
CA SER A 445 -3.41 -18.00 -13.83
C SER A 445 -3.06 -18.89 -15.02
N ASP A 446 -3.10 -20.20 -14.83
CA ASP A 446 -2.65 -21.20 -15.81
C ASP A 446 -3.53 -21.19 -17.07
N ASP A 447 -3.33 -20.22 -17.97
CA ASP A 447 -3.96 -20.18 -19.30
C ASP A 447 -3.17 -19.31 -20.30
N ARG A 448 -2.52 -20.04 -21.24
CA ARG A 448 -2.02 -19.66 -22.58
C ARG A 448 -1.74 -18.18 -22.87
N ALA A 449 -0.47 -17.79 -22.72
CA ALA A 449 0.07 -16.61 -23.37
C ALA A 449 0.27 -16.87 -24.88
N ARG A 450 -0.49 -16.16 -25.74
CA ARG A 450 -0.14 -15.99 -27.15
C ARG A 450 0.73 -14.73 -27.29
N SER A 451 1.95 -14.88 -27.78
CA SER A 451 2.77 -13.78 -28.25
C SER A 451 2.43 -13.47 -29.71
N ALA A 452 2.20 -12.19 -30.02
CA ALA A 452 2.18 -11.68 -31.38
C ALA A 452 3.49 -10.93 -31.63
N ASN A 453 4.33 -11.45 -32.53
CA ASN A 453 5.45 -10.69 -33.06
C ASN A 453 4.93 -9.69 -34.09
N ARG A 454 5.29 -8.42 -33.94
CA ARG A 454 5.33 -7.45 -35.04
C ARG A 454 6.78 -7.10 -35.31
N TYR A 455 7.16 -7.24 -36.58
CA TYR A 455 8.41 -6.70 -37.11
C TYR A 455 8.37 -5.17 -37.05
N THR A 456 9.46 -4.56 -36.58
CA THR A 456 9.75 -3.13 -36.79
C THR A 456 11.15 -2.99 -37.37
N ALA A 457 11.28 -2.07 -38.32
CA ALA A 457 12.48 -1.78 -39.11
C ALA A 457 13.68 -1.37 -38.23
N PRO A 458 14.93 -1.49 -38.75
CA PRO A 458 16.13 -1.11 -38.02
C PRO A 458 16.22 0.42 -37.87
N GLU A 459 15.90 0.93 -36.69
CA GLU A 459 16.20 2.30 -36.29
C GLU A 459 17.57 2.34 -35.60
N LYS A 460 18.37 3.37 -35.86
CA LYS A 460 19.57 3.65 -35.08
C LYS A 460 19.16 4.45 -33.83
N GLU A 461 19.43 3.85 -32.68
CA GLU A 461 18.90 4.23 -31.38
C GLU A 461 19.84 5.22 -30.66
N VAL A 462 19.29 6.33 -30.12
CA VAL A 462 20.05 7.31 -29.33
C VAL A 462 19.23 7.71 -28.10
N GLY A 463 19.72 7.39 -26.90
CA GLY A 463 19.01 7.61 -25.62
C GLY A 463 19.07 6.39 -24.72
N GLY A 464 18.29 6.40 -23.63
CA GLY A 464 18.28 5.32 -22.64
C GLY A 464 16.88 5.08 -22.06
N LYS A 465 16.46 3.81 -22.06
CA LYS A 465 15.39 3.34 -21.16
C LYS A 465 16.04 2.88 -19.89
N LEU A 466 15.48 3.25 -18.74
CA LEU A 466 15.84 2.61 -17.49
C LEU A 466 15.72 1.10 -17.67
N ALA A 467 16.79 0.36 -17.39
CA ALA A 467 16.79 -1.09 -17.47
C ALA A 467 15.96 -1.65 -16.29
N VAL A 468 14.64 -1.56 -16.41
CA VAL A 468 13.74 -2.26 -15.51
C VAL A 468 13.89 -3.77 -15.77
N PRO A 469 13.93 -4.60 -14.71
CA PRO A 469 14.04 -6.05 -14.87
C PRO A 469 13.00 -6.58 -15.87
N THR A 470 13.37 -7.61 -16.62
CA THR A 470 12.40 -8.28 -17.49
C THR A 470 11.34 -8.93 -16.60
N ILE A 471 10.08 -8.81 -17.03
CA ILE A 471 8.96 -9.41 -16.31
C ILE A 471 9.19 -10.92 -16.27
N PRO A 472 9.19 -11.56 -15.08
CA PRO A 472 9.32 -13.01 -14.98
C PRO A 472 8.27 -13.72 -15.82
N SER A 473 8.64 -14.81 -16.48
CA SER A 473 7.76 -15.53 -17.42
C SER A 473 6.47 -16.07 -16.76
N ASN A 474 6.48 -16.24 -15.44
CA ASN A 474 5.35 -16.68 -14.61
C ASN A 474 4.45 -15.53 -14.11
N MET A 475 4.72 -14.27 -14.47
CA MET A 475 3.94 -13.10 -14.02
C MET A 475 3.19 -12.46 -15.19
N GLU A 476 1.99 -11.94 -14.94
CA GLU A 476 1.19 -11.14 -15.86
C GLU A 476 0.97 -9.71 -15.34
N LYS A 477 0.58 -8.83 -16.27
CA LYS A 477 0.32 -7.41 -15.99
C LYS A 477 -1.14 -7.23 -15.61
N GLN A 478 -1.39 -6.68 -14.43
CA GLN A 478 -2.71 -6.27 -13.98
C GLN A 478 -2.78 -4.72 -13.97
N PRO A 479 -3.83 -4.12 -14.57
CA PRO A 479 -4.00 -2.67 -14.53
C PRO A 479 -4.24 -2.19 -13.10
N VAL A 480 -3.78 -0.97 -12.81
CA VAL A 480 -3.93 -0.31 -11.51
C VAL A 480 -4.74 0.97 -11.66
N GLY A 481 -5.45 1.37 -10.61
CA GLY A 481 -6.32 2.55 -10.65
C GLY A 481 -5.57 3.88 -10.59
N SER A 482 -4.33 3.88 -10.11
CA SER A 482 -3.45 5.03 -10.00
C SER A 482 -2.00 4.57 -9.96
N LEU A 483 -1.08 5.38 -10.43
CA LEU A 483 0.38 5.21 -10.24
C LEU A 483 0.91 6.13 -9.14
N ALA A 484 0.04 6.92 -8.53
CA ALA A 484 0.42 7.91 -7.55
C ALA A 484 0.96 7.28 -6.27
N ALA A 485 1.86 7.98 -5.59
CA ALA A 485 2.38 7.58 -4.28
C ALA A 485 2.96 8.81 -3.57
N PHE A 486 2.41 9.10 -2.40
CA PHE A 486 2.70 10.33 -1.66
C PHE A 486 3.28 10.02 -0.28
N ILE A 487 4.40 10.65 0.06
CA ILE A 487 4.93 10.72 1.43
C ILE A 487 5.11 12.19 1.76
N LEU A 488 4.28 12.72 2.66
CA LEU A 488 4.14 14.14 2.93
C LEU A 488 4.27 14.40 4.43
N GLY A 489 5.18 15.28 4.85
CA GLY A 489 5.27 15.63 6.25
C GLY A 489 6.06 16.89 6.56
N GLN A 490 6.17 17.26 7.84
CA GLN A 490 7.03 18.37 8.22
C GLN A 490 8.49 17.93 8.25
N ASN A 491 8.74 16.79 8.91
CA ASN A 491 10.05 16.15 8.97
C ASN A 491 9.92 14.70 8.49
N ILE A 492 10.75 14.33 7.52
CA ILE A 492 10.80 12.97 6.97
C ILE A 492 12.20 12.42 7.18
N LYS A 493 12.29 11.25 7.81
CA LYS A 493 13.53 10.49 7.99
C LYS A 493 13.38 9.10 7.39
N LEU A 494 14.30 8.72 6.51
CA LEU A 494 14.34 7.42 5.84
C LEU A 494 15.66 6.70 6.16
N GLU A 495 15.59 5.48 6.68
CA GLU A 495 16.74 4.61 6.94
C GLU A 495 16.58 3.29 6.16
N ALA A 496 17.45 3.02 5.19
CA ALA A 496 17.39 1.80 4.37
C ALA A 496 18.74 1.40 3.79
N GLU A 497 18.83 0.24 3.14
CA GLU A 497 19.93 -0.02 2.21
C GLU A 497 19.75 0.80 0.93
N GLN A 498 18.54 0.71 0.36
CA GLN A 498 18.16 1.36 -0.88
C GLN A 498 16.83 2.09 -0.73
N PHE A 499 16.74 3.28 -1.31
CA PHE A 499 15.48 4.01 -1.45
C PHE A 499 15.19 4.27 -2.92
N ILE A 500 14.02 3.83 -3.37
CA ILE A 500 13.56 3.95 -4.76
C ILE A 500 12.31 4.85 -4.77
N ASN A 501 12.41 6.01 -5.38
CA ASN A 501 11.27 6.90 -5.62
C ASN A 501 11.01 6.96 -7.12
N ILE A 502 9.98 6.29 -7.64
CA ILE A 502 9.88 6.02 -9.08
C ILE A 502 8.49 6.22 -9.65
N ASN A 503 8.41 7.04 -10.70
CA ASN A 503 7.22 7.26 -11.51
C ASN A 503 7.39 6.63 -12.89
N PRO A 504 6.69 5.53 -13.21
CA PRO A 504 6.83 4.84 -14.49
C PRO A 504 5.98 5.47 -15.60
N TYR A 505 5.50 6.71 -15.40
CA TYR A 505 4.71 7.44 -16.39
C TYR A 505 5.56 7.82 -17.60
N GLU A 506 5.12 7.38 -18.78
CA GLU A 506 5.75 7.66 -20.06
C GLU A 506 4.71 7.92 -21.15
N VAL A 507 5.04 8.81 -22.08
CA VAL A 507 4.32 9.00 -23.35
C VAL A 507 5.24 8.62 -24.51
N ASN A 508 4.68 8.02 -25.55
CA ASN A 508 5.44 7.56 -26.71
C ASN A 508 4.73 7.88 -28.03
N ARG A 509 5.51 7.94 -29.12
CA ARG A 509 4.98 8.08 -30.49
C ARG A 509 5.63 7.06 -31.41
N ALA A 510 4.90 6.64 -32.44
CA ALA A 510 5.37 5.60 -33.36
C ALA A 510 6.49 6.06 -34.29
N ASN A 511 6.42 7.31 -34.79
CA ASN A 511 7.38 7.87 -35.75
C ASN A 511 7.39 9.41 -35.69
N ILE A 512 8.27 10.04 -36.49
CA ILE A 512 8.47 11.50 -36.53
C ILE A 512 7.23 12.30 -36.95
N HIS A 513 6.28 11.68 -37.67
CA HIS A 513 5.04 12.33 -38.12
C HIS A 513 3.93 12.30 -37.07
N GLY A 514 4.12 11.55 -35.97
CA GLY A 514 3.21 11.59 -34.83
C GLY A 514 3.26 12.95 -34.13
N PRO A 515 2.19 13.31 -33.39
CA PRO A 515 2.14 14.55 -32.64
C PRO A 515 3.32 14.63 -31.65
N GLU A 516 3.71 15.86 -31.31
CA GLU A 516 4.72 16.10 -30.29
C GLU A 516 4.29 15.52 -28.94
N LEU A 517 5.25 14.93 -28.22
CA LEU A 517 5.01 14.31 -26.93
C LEU A 517 4.71 15.39 -25.88
N LYS A 518 3.51 15.34 -25.29
CA LYS A 518 3.10 16.23 -24.19
C LYS A 518 2.87 15.42 -22.93
N LEU A 519 3.51 15.82 -21.84
CA LEU A 519 3.33 15.20 -20.52
C LEU A 519 2.13 15.82 -19.81
N SER A 520 1.34 14.99 -19.15
CA SER A 520 0.29 15.46 -18.23
C SER A 520 0.93 16.07 -16.98
N PRO A 521 0.58 17.30 -16.56
CA PRO A 521 1.09 17.89 -15.32
C PRO A 521 0.74 17.06 -14.09
N VAL A 522 -0.44 16.45 -14.06
CA VAL A 522 -0.93 15.63 -12.93
C VAL A 522 -0.12 14.33 -12.84
N GLU A 523 -0.01 13.58 -13.94
CA GLU A 523 0.71 12.30 -13.95
C GLU A 523 2.23 12.50 -13.81
N SER A 524 2.74 13.68 -14.17
CA SER A 524 4.15 14.04 -13.96
C SER A 524 4.51 14.22 -12.49
N GLY A 525 3.58 14.72 -11.67
CA GLY A 525 3.79 15.00 -10.24
C GLY A 525 3.17 13.96 -9.30
N GLN A 526 2.72 12.81 -9.82
CA GLN A 526 1.94 11.86 -9.03
C GLN A 526 2.75 11.03 -8.02
N VAL A 527 4.08 10.99 -8.15
CA VAL A 527 4.97 10.30 -7.20
C VAL A 527 5.89 11.33 -6.57
N ILE A 528 5.71 11.55 -5.26
CA ILE A 528 6.36 12.63 -4.53
C ILE A 528 6.67 12.22 -3.09
N VAL A 529 7.85 12.66 -2.64
CA VAL A 529 8.21 12.75 -1.23
C VAL A 529 8.54 14.20 -0.93
N SER A 530 7.74 14.83 -0.07
CA SER A 530 7.81 16.26 0.21
C SER A 530 7.81 16.52 1.71
N SER A 531 8.85 17.21 2.18
CA SER A 531 8.92 17.69 3.55
C SER A 531 8.75 19.22 3.62
N GLU A 532 8.20 19.74 4.71
CA GLU A 532 8.18 21.19 4.93
C GLU A 532 9.55 21.71 5.39
N ASN A 533 10.20 20.99 6.31
CA ASN A 533 11.38 21.44 7.05
C ASN A 533 12.60 20.53 6.87
N ILE A 534 12.49 19.21 7.07
CA ILE A 534 13.66 18.32 6.97
C ILE A 534 13.33 17.08 6.15
N LEU A 535 14.17 16.78 5.16
CA LEU A 535 14.21 15.48 4.48
C LEU A 535 15.57 14.82 4.74
N ASP A 536 15.62 13.81 5.62
CA ASP A 536 16.83 13.08 6.02
C ASP A 536 16.86 11.66 5.43
N LEU A 537 17.73 11.43 4.45
CA LEU A 537 17.92 10.15 3.79
C LEU A 537 19.23 9.50 4.24
N LYS A 538 19.15 8.39 4.97
CA LYS A 538 20.29 7.60 5.44
C LYS A 538 20.28 6.22 4.79
N LEU A 539 21.10 6.07 3.76
CA LEU A 539 21.14 4.90 2.91
C LEU A 539 22.53 4.28 2.91
N THR A 540 22.61 2.95 3.04
CA THR A 540 23.90 2.25 3.02
C THR A 540 24.37 1.87 1.62
N ASN A 541 23.52 2.01 0.59
CA ASN A 541 23.83 1.65 -0.79
C ASN A 541 23.44 2.73 -1.82
N ARG A 542 22.13 2.96 -2.05
CA ARG A 542 21.68 3.75 -3.21
C ARG A 542 20.39 4.54 -2.96
N LEU A 543 20.39 5.82 -3.36
CA LEU A 543 19.19 6.60 -3.66
C LEU A 543 18.89 6.54 -5.15
N TRP A 544 17.68 6.16 -5.52
CA TRP A 544 17.23 6.12 -6.90
C TRP A 544 15.94 6.92 -7.09
N ASN A 545 16.09 8.17 -7.50
CA ASN A 545 15.00 9.10 -7.78
C ASN A 545 14.73 9.15 -9.29
N VAL A 546 13.61 8.58 -9.72
CA VAL A 546 13.33 8.34 -11.12
C VAL A 546 12.02 8.98 -11.57
N SER A 547 12.10 10.01 -12.41
CA SER A 547 10.94 10.73 -12.96
C SER A 547 9.93 11.18 -11.89
N SER A 548 10.41 11.40 -10.68
CA SER A 548 9.64 11.63 -9.45
C SER A 548 10.18 12.85 -8.73
N ILE A 549 9.47 13.30 -7.70
CA ILE A 549 9.81 14.50 -6.95
C ILE A 549 10.31 14.12 -5.56
N LEU A 550 11.49 14.62 -5.21
CA LEU A 550 12.00 14.70 -3.85
C LEU A 550 12.14 16.18 -3.51
N GLU A 551 11.54 16.63 -2.42
CA GLU A 551 11.65 18.03 -2.06
C GLU A 551 11.60 18.32 -0.55
N SER A 552 12.22 19.44 -0.18
CA SER A 552 11.91 20.16 1.05
C SER A 552 11.54 21.60 0.70
N TRP A 553 10.43 22.11 1.22
CA TRP A 553 9.91 23.44 0.85
C TRP A 553 10.73 24.59 1.43
N THR A 554 11.01 24.54 2.73
CA THR A 554 11.66 25.65 3.45
C THR A 554 12.93 25.25 4.17
N GLY A 555 13.27 23.96 4.20
CA GLY A 555 14.43 23.52 4.94
C GLY A 555 15.32 22.54 4.19
N ASN A 556 16.06 21.75 4.95
CA ASN A 556 17.25 21.07 4.48
C ASN A 556 16.91 19.70 3.90
N VAL A 557 17.61 19.35 2.82
CA VAL A 557 17.66 17.99 2.30
C VAL A 557 19.02 17.41 2.65
N MET A 558 19.03 16.34 3.42
CA MET A 558 20.22 15.62 3.85
C MET A 558 20.25 14.26 3.17
N ILE A 559 21.28 13.99 2.38
CA ILE A 559 21.43 12.73 1.63
C ILE A 559 22.75 12.09 2.02
N ASN A 560 22.69 10.98 2.73
CA ASN A 560 23.85 10.12 2.98
C ASN A 560 23.62 8.80 2.26
N ALA A 561 24.23 8.64 1.09
CA ALA A 561 24.08 7.45 0.25
C ALA A 561 25.32 7.27 -0.63
N PRO A 562 25.95 6.08 -0.73
CA PRO A 562 27.08 5.87 -1.61
C PRO A 562 26.81 6.24 -3.08
N ILE A 563 25.62 5.96 -3.59
CA ILE A 563 25.22 6.28 -4.97
C ILE A 563 23.92 7.08 -4.93
N VAL A 564 23.87 8.21 -5.62
CA VAL A 564 22.68 9.04 -5.79
C VAL A 564 22.38 9.19 -7.27
N ASP A 565 21.28 8.59 -7.72
CA ASP A 565 20.80 8.71 -9.09
C ASP A 565 19.52 9.53 -9.14
N ASN A 566 19.57 10.64 -9.87
CA ASN A 566 18.43 11.47 -10.21
C ASN A 566 18.26 11.42 -11.74
N GLU A 567 17.34 10.59 -12.22
CA GLU A 567 17.27 10.30 -13.65
C GLU A 567 15.85 10.12 -14.18
N ARG A 568 15.68 10.21 -15.50
CA ARG A 568 14.39 9.94 -16.13
C ARG A 568 14.14 8.44 -16.27
N TYR A 569 12.89 8.02 -16.06
CA TYR A 569 12.44 6.65 -16.28
C TYR A 569 12.64 6.20 -17.73
N TYR A 570 12.28 7.10 -18.67
CA TYR A 570 12.40 6.82 -20.09
C TYR A 570 12.63 8.09 -20.90
N LEU A 571 13.76 8.16 -21.59
CA LEU A 571 14.04 9.20 -22.57
C LEU A 571 14.68 8.56 -23.81
N TRP A 572 13.97 8.63 -24.92
CA TRP A 572 14.38 7.93 -26.14
C TRP A 572 14.24 8.80 -27.37
N ALA A 573 15.28 8.81 -28.20
CA ALA A 573 15.25 9.41 -29.53
C ALA A 573 15.52 8.37 -30.62
N ALA A 574 14.81 8.53 -31.74
CA ALA A 574 15.05 7.77 -32.95
C ALA A 574 15.56 8.72 -34.05
N THR A 575 16.27 8.17 -35.02
CA THR A 575 16.75 8.91 -36.19
C THR A 575 15.90 8.55 -37.39
N ASP A 576 15.23 9.53 -37.97
CA ASP A 576 14.56 9.39 -39.26
C ASP A 576 15.58 9.64 -40.37
N ILE A 577 15.71 8.67 -41.28
CA ILE A 577 16.66 8.74 -42.40
C ILE A 577 15.87 8.88 -43.69
N ARG A 578 16.09 9.97 -44.41
CA ARG A 578 15.51 10.19 -45.75
C ARG A 578 16.57 10.62 -46.73
N ASN A 579 16.33 10.30 -48.00
CA ASN A 579 17.13 10.77 -49.10
C ASN A 579 16.31 11.80 -49.87
N GLU A 580 16.86 13.00 -50.03
CA GLU A 580 16.26 14.07 -50.81
C GLU A 580 17.17 14.43 -51.99
N ILE A 581 16.61 14.54 -53.18
CA ILE A 581 17.35 14.93 -54.38
C ILE A 581 17.50 16.45 -54.36
N VAL A 582 18.74 16.94 -54.47
CA VAL A 582 19.03 18.38 -54.57
C VAL A 582 18.85 18.80 -56.02
N TYR A 583 17.72 19.44 -56.30
CA TYR A 583 17.47 19.99 -57.63
C TYR A 583 18.31 21.26 -57.83
N PRO A 584 18.96 21.43 -59.00
CA PRO A 584 19.67 22.66 -59.31
C PRO A 584 18.69 23.84 -59.36
N PRO A 585 19.09 25.06 -58.96
CA PRO A 585 18.19 26.22 -58.94
C PRO A 585 17.56 26.44 -60.32
N LYS A 586 16.25 26.64 -60.35
CA LYS A 586 15.53 26.94 -61.59
C LYS A 586 15.97 28.31 -62.14
N PRO A 587 16.04 28.50 -63.46
CA PRO A 587 16.19 29.82 -64.06
C PRO A 587 15.16 30.81 -63.50
N SER A 588 15.54 32.09 -63.34
CA SER A 588 14.68 33.17 -62.84
C SER A 588 13.37 33.31 -63.61
N ASP A 589 13.39 32.95 -64.89
CA ASP A 589 12.28 33.16 -65.81
C ASP A 589 11.22 32.04 -65.71
N CYS A 590 11.49 30.97 -64.94
CA CYS A 590 10.57 29.84 -64.75
C CYS A 590 9.33 30.18 -63.91
N ASP A 591 9.32 31.30 -63.18
CA ASP A 591 8.13 31.75 -62.44
C ASP A 591 6.98 32.13 -63.37
N ILE A 592 7.28 32.53 -64.61
CA ILE A 592 6.30 32.90 -65.66
C ILE A 592 5.41 31.70 -66.05
N VAL A 593 5.91 30.47 -65.90
CA VAL A 593 5.25 29.24 -66.33
C VAL A 593 4.54 28.52 -65.17
N LYS A 594 4.79 28.94 -63.92
CA LYS A 594 4.34 28.25 -62.70
C LYS A 594 2.85 28.46 -62.40
N ASP A 595 2.29 29.57 -62.90
CA ASP A 595 0.89 29.97 -62.70
C ASP A 595 0.01 29.79 -63.96
N MET A 596 0.55 29.18 -65.03
CA MET A 596 -0.20 28.92 -66.26
C MET A 596 -1.10 27.68 -66.10
N THR A 597 -2.34 27.74 -66.56
CA THR A 597 -3.24 26.56 -66.58
C THR A 597 -2.79 25.53 -67.64
N GLU A 598 -3.15 24.25 -67.48
CA GLU A 598 -2.80 23.18 -68.46
C GLU A 598 -3.19 23.55 -69.90
N GLU A 599 -4.29 24.27 -70.06
CA GLU A 599 -4.81 24.72 -71.35
C GLU A 599 -3.99 25.88 -71.95
N GLN A 600 -3.47 26.78 -71.11
CA GLN A 600 -2.55 27.85 -71.53
C GLN A 600 -1.18 27.27 -71.92
N LEU A 601 -0.73 26.23 -71.22
CA LEU A 601 0.52 25.54 -71.51
C LEU A 601 0.44 24.77 -72.83
N LEU A 602 -0.67 24.07 -73.08
CA LEU A 602 -0.91 23.38 -74.35
C LEU A 602 -1.01 24.35 -75.53
N ASN A 603 -1.69 25.49 -75.37
CA ASN A 603 -1.81 26.48 -76.44
C ASN A 603 -0.46 27.12 -76.82
N LEU A 604 0.45 27.30 -75.85
CA LEU A 604 1.81 27.77 -76.11
C LEU A 604 2.62 26.75 -76.93
N MET A 605 2.40 25.45 -76.68
CA MET A 605 3.10 24.37 -77.39
C MET A 605 2.56 24.11 -78.82
N TRP A 606 1.29 24.38 -79.09
CA TRP A 606 0.64 24.02 -80.37
C TRP A 606 0.61 25.14 -81.43
N ASN A 607 0.82 26.43 -81.06
CA ASN A 607 0.61 27.57 -81.96
C ASN A 607 1.88 28.27 -82.51
N MET A 608 3.05 27.62 -82.56
CA MET A 608 4.27 28.26 -83.12
C MET A 608 4.85 27.55 -84.35
N PRO A 609 5.07 28.25 -85.47
CA PRO A 609 5.69 27.69 -86.67
C PRO A 609 7.23 27.80 -86.61
N GLY A 610 7.90 26.68 -86.87
CA GLY A 610 9.22 26.56 -87.51
C GLY A 610 10.39 27.39 -86.96
N HIS A 611 11.36 26.69 -86.36
CA HIS A 611 12.72 27.15 -85.96
C HIS A 611 12.94 27.79 -84.58
N PHE A 612 12.05 27.56 -83.60
CA PHE A 612 12.29 27.87 -82.18
C PHE A 612 11.93 26.72 -81.22
N ASP A 613 11.92 25.48 -81.73
CA ASP A 613 11.40 24.29 -81.02
C ASP A 613 12.41 23.68 -80.04
N GLU A 614 13.71 23.95 -80.17
CA GLU A 614 14.71 23.48 -79.20
C GLU A 614 14.79 24.38 -77.97
N ASP A 615 14.79 25.71 -78.11
CA ASP A 615 15.06 26.62 -76.99
C ASP A 615 13.90 26.74 -75.99
N ILE A 616 12.64 26.80 -76.46
CA ILE A 616 11.46 26.81 -75.58
C ILE A 616 11.27 25.45 -74.93
N ASN A 617 11.50 24.37 -75.67
CA ASN A 617 11.40 23.01 -75.16
C ASN A 617 12.55 22.72 -74.17
N HIS A 618 13.76 23.25 -74.41
CA HIS A 618 14.88 23.24 -73.47
C HIS A 618 14.60 24.08 -72.23
N PHE A 619 13.96 25.25 -72.39
CA PHE A 619 13.50 26.09 -71.29
C PHE A 619 12.44 25.39 -70.43
N LEU A 620 11.38 24.86 -71.02
CA LEU A 620 10.34 24.08 -70.33
C LEU A 620 10.93 22.82 -69.66
N LYS A 621 11.81 22.08 -70.35
CA LYS A 621 12.55 20.95 -69.76
C LYS A 621 13.42 21.37 -68.59
N SER A 622 14.01 22.57 -68.62
CA SER A 622 14.81 23.11 -67.51
C SER A 622 13.96 23.59 -66.33
N CYS A 623 12.75 24.11 -66.56
CA CYS A 623 11.81 24.55 -65.52
C CYS A 623 11.07 23.38 -64.83
N PHE A 624 10.81 22.29 -65.56
CA PHE A 624 10.08 21.10 -65.06
C PHE A 624 10.96 19.86 -64.86
N TYR A 625 12.26 19.94 -65.11
CA TYR A 625 13.22 18.81 -65.10
C TYR A 625 12.79 17.60 -65.96
N SER A 626 12.01 17.85 -67.01
CA SER A 626 11.50 16.80 -67.90
C SER A 626 12.61 16.30 -68.84
N GLY A 627 12.84 14.98 -68.90
CA GLY A 627 13.89 14.36 -69.71
C GLY A 627 15.31 14.39 -69.12
N VAL A 628 15.47 14.86 -67.87
CA VAL A 628 16.77 14.89 -67.17
C VAL A 628 16.94 13.62 -66.31
N ASP A 629 18.13 12.99 -66.34
CA ASP A 629 18.43 11.84 -65.49
C ASP A 629 18.69 12.30 -64.04
N ILE A 630 17.63 12.32 -63.24
CA ILE A 630 17.63 12.73 -61.83
C ILE A 630 18.62 11.93 -60.95
N ARG A 631 19.10 10.76 -61.41
CA ARG A 631 20.14 9.98 -60.70
C ARG A 631 21.51 10.64 -60.71
N LYS A 632 21.72 11.66 -61.54
CA LYS A 632 22.96 12.45 -61.59
C LYS A 632 22.95 13.65 -60.66
N PHE A 633 21.81 13.97 -60.04
CA PHE A 633 21.72 15.06 -59.10
C PHE A 633 22.33 14.67 -57.75
N PRO A 634 22.91 15.63 -57.00
CA PRO A 634 23.35 15.37 -55.64
C PRO A 634 22.18 14.88 -54.79
N VAL A 635 22.44 13.91 -53.93
CA VAL A 635 21.44 13.39 -52.99
C VAL A 635 21.86 13.75 -51.58
N ASN A 636 21.00 14.45 -50.87
CA ASN A 636 21.15 14.71 -49.44
C ASN A 636 20.61 13.51 -48.68
N LYS A 637 21.48 12.85 -47.92
CA LYS A 637 21.07 11.95 -46.86
C LYS A 637 20.80 12.79 -45.62
N ILE A 638 19.53 12.90 -45.25
CA ILE A 638 19.06 13.66 -44.10
C ILE A 638 18.84 12.67 -42.95
N GLU A 639 19.58 12.86 -41.87
CA GLU A 639 19.44 12.14 -40.60
C GLU A 639 18.88 13.10 -39.56
N LYS A 640 17.57 13.03 -39.30
CA LYS A 640 16.89 13.91 -38.36
C LYS A 640 16.50 13.14 -37.09
N GLN A 641 17.06 13.53 -35.96
CA GLN A 641 16.72 12.95 -34.67
C GLN A 641 15.41 13.52 -34.13
N TYR A 642 14.62 12.68 -33.47
CA TYR A 642 13.35 13.09 -32.88
C TYR A 642 13.06 12.27 -31.62
N LEU A 643 12.44 12.90 -30.60
CA LEU A 643 12.00 12.15 -29.41
C LEU A 643 10.94 11.14 -29.78
N LYS A 644 11.08 9.90 -29.34
CA LYS A 644 10.13 8.81 -29.57
C LYS A 644 9.45 8.34 -28.27
N ALA A 645 10.09 8.52 -27.12
CA ALA A 645 9.46 8.37 -25.81
C ALA A 645 9.96 9.42 -24.80
N LEU A 646 9.08 9.82 -23.89
CA LEU A 646 9.33 10.87 -22.92
C LEU A 646 8.62 10.56 -21.59
N SER A 647 9.36 10.61 -20.50
CA SER A 647 8.89 10.60 -19.11
C SER A 647 9.19 11.95 -18.46
N PRO A 648 8.56 12.34 -17.34
CA PRO A 648 8.86 13.61 -16.67
C PRO A 648 10.29 13.65 -16.14
N PRO A 649 10.91 14.85 -16.03
CA PRO A 649 12.20 14.99 -15.36
C PRO A 649 12.08 14.56 -13.90
N SER A 650 13.10 13.86 -13.40
CA SER A 650 13.26 13.68 -11.97
C SER A 650 13.67 15.01 -11.33
N ARG A 651 13.18 15.29 -10.12
CA ARG A 651 13.45 16.56 -9.43
C ARG A 651 13.91 16.33 -8.01
N ILE A 652 14.96 17.03 -7.61
CA ILE A 652 15.37 17.22 -6.22
C ILE A 652 15.34 18.72 -5.95
N ASN A 653 14.35 19.19 -5.18
CA ASN A 653 14.20 20.61 -4.83
C ASN A 653 14.56 20.81 -3.36
N VAL A 654 15.44 21.77 -3.08
CA VAL A 654 15.95 22.01 -1.73
C VAL A 654 15.66 23.45 -1.33
N GLY A 655 14.73 23.62 -0.38
CA GLY A 655 14.24 24.92 0.10
C GLY A 655 15.25 25.74 0.90
N ASP A 656 16.21 25.09 1.57
CA ASP A 656 17.35 25.72 2.24
C ASP A 656 18.66 25.15 1.68
N SER A 657 19.40 24.34 2.45
CA SER A 657 20.70 23.81 2.07
C SER A 657 20.64 22.30 1.77
N LEU A 658 21.45 21.88 0.79
CA LEU A 658 21.66 20.47 0.47
C LEU A 658 22.90 19.96 1.21
N ILE A 659 22.73 19.00 2.10
CA ILE A 659 23.85 18.32 2.78
C ILE A 659 23.98 16.93 2.19
N ILE A 660 25.02 16.71 1.38
CA ILE A 660 25.19 15.45 0.65
C ILE A 660 26.53 14.77 0.97
N LYS A 661 26.46 13.50 1.33
CA LYS A 661 27.61 12.61 1.46
C LYS A 661 27.41 11.42 0.51
N SER A 662 28.19 11.40 -0.56
CA SER A 662 28.07 10.39 -1.60
C SER A 662 29.40 10.09 -2.29
N ARG A 663 29.52 8.91 -2.88
CA ARG A 663 30.63 8.57 -3.78
C ARG A 663 30.32 9.04 -5.20
N GLU A 664 29.08 8.84 -5.65
CA GLU A 664 28.61 9.16 -6.99
C GLU A 664 27.29 9.94 -6.94
N LEU A 665 27.23 11.09 -7.61
CA LEU A 665 26.01 11.84 -7.86
C LEU A 665 25.77 11.91 -9.37
N ASN A 666 24.75 11.22 -9.84
CA ASN A 666 24.38 11.16 -11.25
C ASN A 666 23.06 11.91 -11.44
N ASN A 667 23.08 12.97 -12.25
CA ASN A 667 21.91 13.75 -12.61
C ASN A 667 21.71 13.71 -14.13
N ASN A 668 20.89 12.76 -14.57
CA ASN A 668 20.72 12.43 -15.98
C ASN A 668 19.36 12.95 -16.47
N TYR A 669 19.40 13.97 -17.34
CA TYR A 669 18.23 14.61 -17.95
C TYR A 669 17.20 15.09 -16.92
N SER A 670 17.67 15.45 -15.72
CA SER A 670 16.86 15.72 -14.52
C SER A 670 17.29 17.02 -13.85
N SER A 671 16.57 17.45 -12.81
CA SER A 671 16.84 18.71 -12.12
C SER A 671 17.21 18.50 -10.65
N ILE A 672 18.20 19.27 -10.21
CA ILE A 672 18.52 19.50 -8.80
C ILE A 672 18.59 21.01 -8.61
N GLU A 673 17.77 21.54 -7.72
CA GLU A 673 17.66 22.98 -7.45
C GLU A 673 17.85 23.23 -5.94
N VAL A 674 18.81 24.07 -5.59
CA VAL A 674 19.17 24.39 -4.20
C VAL A 674 19.06 25.89 -3.97
N ARG A 675 18.21 26.29 -3.03
CA ARG A 675 17.91 27.70 -2.70
C ARG A 675 18.99 28.41 -1.90
N LYS A 676 19.90 27.67 -1.28
CA LYS A 676 21.02 28.24 -0.54
C LYS A 676 22.30 27.46 -0.84
N ASP A 677 22.89 26.82 0.16
CA ASP A 677 24.25 26.29 0.07
C ASP A 677 24.25 24.78 -0.14
N VAL A 678 25.30 24.27 -0.78
CA VAL A 678 25.59 22.84 -0.92
C VAL A 678 26.78 22.50 -0.05
N PHE A 679 26.57 21.59 0.90
CA PHE A 679 27.58 21.07 1.82
C PHE A 679 27.86 19.59 1.58
N GLY A 680 29.09 19.17 1.87
CA GLY A 680 29.44 17.76 2.03
C GLY A 680 30.46 17.25 1.01
N GLN A 681 30.50 15.94 0.84
CA GLN A 681 31.54 15.26 0.07
C GLN A 681 30.91 14.43 -1.05
N VAL A 682 31.26 14.76 -2.29
CA VAL A 682 30.85 13.99 -3.48
C VAL A 682 32.09 13.74 -4.33
N ALA A 683 32.49 12.48 -4.48
CA ALA A 683 33.73 12.13 -5.16
C ALA A 683 33.61 12.25 -6.68
N GLN A 684 32.51 11.78 -7.25
CA GLN A 684 32.23 11.81 -8.69
C GLN A 684 30.84 12.38 -8.95
N VAL A 685 30.75 13.25 -9.95
CA VAL A 685 29.52 13.92 -10.34
C VAL A 685 29.34 13.75 -11.84
N GLU A 686 28.21 13.18 -12.25
CA GLU A 686 27.85 13.02 -13.66
C GLU A 686 26.61 13.84 -13.97
N MET A 687 26.66 14.64 -15.03
CA MET A 687 25.62 15.58 -15.40
C MET A 687 25.36 15.46 -16.91
N ASN A 688 24.32 14.72 -17.29
CA ASN A 688 24.05 14.38 -18.69
C ASN A 688 22.78 15.02 -19.21
N GLY A 689 22.87 15.67 -20.37
CA GLY A 689 21.75 16.26 -21.11
C GLY A 689 21.66 15.67 -22.52
N LEU A 690 20.49 15.72 -23.16
CA LEU A 690 20.26 15.14 -24.49
C LEU A 690 20.13 16.28 -25.50
N SER A 691 20.99 16.29 -26.52
CA SER A 691 20.86 17.17 -27.67
C SER A 691 20.46 16.34 -28.88
N LEU A 692 19.31 16.66 -29.49
CA LEU A 692 18.88 16.09 -30.75
C LEU A 692 19.49 16.88 -31.91
N LYS A 693 19.98 16.17 -32.92
CA LYS A 693 20.65 16.74 -34.08
C LYS A 693 19.93 16.47 -35.38
N GLU A 694 20.12 17.36 -36.35
CA GLU A 694 19.78 17.14 -37.75
C GLU A 694 21.05 17.27 -38.60
N ARG A 695 21.39 16.17 -39.28
CA ARG A 695 22.62 16.04 -40.07
C ARG A 695 22.30 15.80 -41.54
N TRP A 696 22.96 16.55 -42.43
CA TRP A 696 22.78 16.42 -43.88
C TRP A 696 24.12 16.08 -44.52
N ASP A 697 24.22 14.87 -45.07
CA ASP A 697 25.38 14.42 -45.84
C ASP A 697 25.02 14.42 -47.34
N GLN A 698 25.60 15.32 -48.13
CA GLN A 698 25.36 15.42 -49.57
C GLN A 698 26.31 14.51 -50.34
N THR A 699 25.76 13.55 -51.10
CA THR A 699 26.54 12.66 -51.96
C THR A 699 26.41 13.09 -53.42
N THR A 700 27.54 13.50 -54.01
CA THR A 700 27.63 13.83 -55.43
C THR A 700 28.20 12.64 -56.19
N THR A 701 27.46 12.14 -57.18
CA THR A 701 27.83 10.96 -57.97
C THR A 701 28.23 11.38 -59.38
N THR A 702 29.51 11.23 -59.73
CA THR A 702 30.04 11.51 -61.06
C THR A 702 30.16 10.23 -61.85
N TYR A 703 29.46 10.17 -62.98
CA TYR A 703 29.53 9.05 -63.92
C TYR A 703 30.59 9.34 -64.97
N HIS A 704 31.56 8.45 -65.07
CA HIS A 704 32.64 8.53 -66.03
C HIS A 704 32.46 7.47 -67.11
N THR A 705 32.77 7.85 -68.35
CA THR A 705 32.75 6.92 -69.48
C THR A 705 34.02 7.11 -70.29
N ASN A 706 34.82 6.03 -70.42
CA ASN A 706 35.99 6.03 -71.28
C ASN A 706 35.74 5.04 -72.42
N THR A 707 35.48 5.57 -73.61
CA THR A 707 35.35 4.77 -74.83
C THR A 707 36.70 4.70 -75.52
N TYR A 708 37.31 3.53 -75.48
CA TYR A 708 38.59 3.27 -76.11
C TYR A 708 38.45 2.25 -77.23
N CYS A 709 39.43 2.25 -78.14
CA CYS A 709 39.41 1.33 -79.25
C CYS A 709 39.90 -0.04 -78.80
N SER A 710 39.00 -1.02 -78.71
CA SER A 710 39.36 -2.39 -78.34
C SER A 710 40.00 -3.15 -79.51
N ARG A 711 39.77 -2.73 -80.77
CA ARG A 711 40.39 -3.34 -81.95
C ARG A 711 40.60 -2.34 -83.09
N ARG A 712 41.86 -2.18 -83.53
CA ARG A 712 42.28 -1.32 -84.65
C ARG A 712 42.77 -2.17 -85.82
N VAL A 713 42.46 -1.75 -87.06
CA VAL A 713 43.06 -2.30 -88.29
C VAL A 713 43.38 -1.13 -89.21
N PHE A 714 44.57 -1.13 -89.83
CA PHE A 714 45.09 -0.01 -90.62
C PHE A 714 44.96 1.36 -89.93
N ARG A 715 45.27 1.43 -88.63
CA ARG A 715 45.14 2.62 -87.76
C ARG A 715 43.72 3.19 -87.63
N LYS A 716 42.70 2.62 -88.29
CA LYS A 716 41.29 2.94 -88.06
C LYS A 716 40.69 2.03 -86.99
N CYS A 717 39.97 2.64 -86.06
CA CYS A 717 39.28 1.91 -85.00
C CYS A 717 38.04 1.23 -85.55
N ILE A 718 37.95 -0.10 -85.47
CA ILE A 718 36.79 -0.85 -86.00
C ILE A 718 35.89 -1.40 -84.88
N SER A 719 36.44 -1.60 -83.67
CA SER A 719 35.64 -1.96 -82.50
C SER A 719 35.99 -1.06 -81.33
N ARG A 720 34.96 -0.53 -80.68
CA ARG A 720 35.08 0.31 -79.48
C ARG A 720 34.54 -0.46 -78.31
N LYS A 721 35.23 -0.37 -77.18
CA LYS A 721 34.71 -0.80 -75.87
C LYS A 721 34.58 0.45 -75.00
N THR A 722 33.52 0.50 -74.22
CA THR A 722 33.27 1.61 -73.31
C THR A 722 33.30 1.09 -71.91
N ASP A 723 34.29 1.52 -71.14
CA ASP A 723 34.30 1.32 -69.71
C ASP A 723 33.50 2.44 -69.06
N ARG A 724 32.59 2.05 -68.17
CA ARG A 724 31.79 2.98 -67.38
C ARG A 724 32.13 2.75 -65.92
N TRP A 725 32.50 3.79 -65.20
CA TRP A 725 32.71 3.73 -63.77
C TRP A 725 32.10 4.95 -63.10
N THR A 726 31.82 4.82 -61.81
CA THR A 726 31.13 5.83 -61.03
C THR A 726 32.00 6.20 -59.84
N THR A 727 32.18 7.49 -59.57
CA THR A 727 32.84 7.99 -58.36
C THR A 727 31.84 8.78 -57.54
N SER A 728 31.73 8.50 -56.25
CA SER A 728 30.91 9.27 -55.30
C SER A 728 31.79 10.06 -54.33
N LYS A 729 31.37 11.28 -54.00
CA LYS A 729 31.96 12.12 -52.94
C LYS A 729 30.85 12.53 -51.98
N THR A 730 31.04 12.29 -50.69
CA THR A 730 30.08 12.68 -49.65
C THR A 730 30.68 13.80 -48.81
N GLU A 731 29.93 14.89 -48.63
CA GLU A 731 30.32 16.06 -47.84
C GLU A 731 29.24 16.38 -46.80
N LEU A 732 29.64 16.79 -45.61
CA LEU A 732 28.72 17.24 -44.55
C LEU A 732 28.29 18.68 -44.86
N VAL A 733 27.00 18.90 -45.05
CA VAL A 733 26.43 20.21 -45.43
C VAL A 733 25.69 20.89 -44.26
N LYS A 734 25.19 20.11 -43.28
CA LYS A 734 24.48 20.60 -42.09
C LYS A 734 24.71 19.67 -40.90
N ASP A 735 24.95 20.22 -39.70
CA ASP A 735 24.96 19.49 -38.40
C ASP A 735 24.41 20.40 -37.29
N ASP A 736 23.10 20.59 -37.27
CA ASP A 736 22.44 21.52 -36.35
C ASP A 736 21.84 20.80 -35.14
N VAL A 737 21.88 21.43 -33.97
CA VAL A 737 21.12 20.99 -32.80
C VAL A 737 19.69 21.52 -32.90
N ILE A 738 18.71 20.61 -32.95
CA ILE A 738 17.30 20.92 -33.20
C ILE A 738 16.43 20.90 -31.94
N ALA A 739 16.87 20.23 -30.87
CA ALA A 739 16.21 20.25 -29.57
C ALA A 739 17.20 19.88 -28.46
N GLN A 740 17.00 20.41 -27.26
CA GLN A 740 17.82 20.12 -26.09
C GLN A 740 16.95 19.77 -24.89
N TYR A 741 17.36 18.72 -24.16
CA TYR A 741 16.82 18.30 -22.88
C TYR A 741 17.97 18.34 -21.88
N PRO A 742 18.30 19.52 -21.35
CA PRO A 742 19.44 19.68 -20.46
C PRO A 742 19.18 18.98 -19.12
N PHE A 743 20.26 18.68 -18.40
CA PHE A 743 20.18 18.56 -16.96
C PHE A 743 20.13 19.95 -16.34
N VAL A 744 19.56 20.06 -15.15
CA VAL A 744 19.60 21.29 -14.35
C VAL A 744 20.30 20.96 -13.04
N PHE A 745 21.36 21.71 -12.74
CA PHE A 745 21.95 21.77 -11.41
C PHE A 745 22.09 23.25 -11.05
N TYR A 746 21.14 23.74 -10.27
CA TYR A 746 21.00 25.15 -9.93
C TYR A 746 21.27 25.37 -8.44
N VAL A 747 22.13 26.35 -8.13
CA VAL A 747 22.45 26.72 -6.74
C VAL A 747 22.40 28.24 -6.60
N ASP A 748 21.55 28.72 -5.69
CA ASP A 748 21.40 30.16 -5.36
C ASP A 748 22.52 30.67 -4.45
N GLY A 749 23.07 29.82 -3.57
CA GLY A 749 24.15 30.14 -2.63
C GLY A 749 25.52 29.62 -3.07
N HIS A 750 26.25 29.00 -2.15
CA HIS A 750 27.62 28.56 -2.35
C HIS A 750 27.74 27.03 -2.37
N ILE A 751 28.68 26.53 -3.18
CA ILE A 751 29.13 25.14 -3.10
C ILE A 751 30.40 25.11 -2.25
N HIS A 752 30.33 24.45 -1.10
CA HIS A 752 31.45 24.34 -0.17
C HIS A 752 32.47 23.27 -0.60
N GLU A 753 33.69 23.35 -0.05
CA GLU A 753 34.76 22.40 -0.33
C GLU A 753 34.35 20.95 -0.03
N GLY A 754 34.66 20.03 -0.95
CA GLY A 754 34.32 18.61 -0.87
C GLY A 754 33.36 18.13 -1.98
N PHE A 755 32.72 19.05 -2.70
CA PHE A 755 31.80 18.72 -3.79
C PHE A 755 32.51 18.68 -5.16
N GLY A 756 32.79 17.47 -5.67
CA GLY A 756 33.33 17.22 -7.01
C GLY A 756 34.76 17.73 -7.21
N THR A 757 35.74 16.83 -7.37
CA THR A 757 37.17 17.22 -7.51
C THR A 757 37.60 17.56 -8.94
N ASP A 758 36.73 17.40 -9.95
CA ASP A 758 37.06 17.67 -11.35
C ASP A 758 36.50 19.03 -11.82
N TYR A 759 37.42 19.95 -12.13
CA TYR A 759 37.15 21.32 -12.58
C TYR A 759 36.26 21.38 -13.84
N LYS A 760 36.25 20.34 -14.69
CA LYS A 760 35.38 20.30 -15.89
C LYS A 760 33.90 20.17 -15.56
N ILE A 761 33.55 19.59 -14.43
CA ILE A 761 32.16 19.32 -14.01
C ILE A 761 31.48 20.62 -13.53
N MET A 762 32.25 21.50 -12.87
CA MET A 762 31.77 22.79 -12.35
C MET A 762 31.34 23.80 -13.44
N GLN A 763 31.75 23.61 -14.71
CA GLN A 763 31.45 24.54 -15.80
C GLN A 763 29.97 24.54 -16.23
N ASN A 764 29.25 23.44 -15.97
CA ASN A 764 27.87 23.29 -16.39
C ASN A 764 26.86 23.52 -15.23
N ILE A 765 27.34 23.99 -14.08
CA ILE A 765 26.49 24.38 -12.96
C ILE A 765 25.94 25.78 -13.23
N THR A 766 24.63 25.95 -13.09
CA THR A 766 24.00 27.26 -13.20
C THR A 766 24.00 27.91 -11.83
N PHE A 767 24.70 29.03 -11.71
CA PHE A 767 24.76 29.83 -10.50
C PHE A 767 23.65 30.88 -10.53
N GLY A 768 22.93 31.04 -9.42
CA GLY A 768 22.01 32.14 -9.23
C GLY A 768 22.73 33.51 -9.28
N PRO A 769 21.99 34.63 -9.37
CA PRO A 769 22.55 35.97 -9.52
C PRO A 769 23.50 36.40 -8.39
N HIS A 770 23.50 35.69 -7.26
CA HIS A 770 24.31 35.94 -6.08
C HIS A 770 25.25 34.77 -5.71
N ALA A 771 25.28 33.72 -6.52
CA ALA A 771 26.00 32.50 -6.22
C ALA A 771 27.47 32.58 -6.69
N SER A 772 28.39 31.96 -5.95
CA SER A 772 29.79 31.83 -6.37
C SER A 772 30.32 30.42 -6.16
N ALA A 773 31.01 29.90 -7.19
CA ALA A 773 31.83 28.71 -7.08
C ALA A 773 32.99 28.99 -6.12
N TYR A 774 33.44 27.97 -5.39
CA TYR A 774 34.64 28.05 -4.56
C TYR A 774 35.79 28.71 -5.33
N THR A 775 36.15 29.93 -4.93
CA THR A 775 37.44 30.53 -5.26
C THR A 775 38.41 30.04 -4.21
N PRO A 776 39.40 29.18 -4.55
CA PRO A 776 40.43 28.82 -3.59
C PRO A 776 41.05 30.12 -3.08
N ARG A 777 41.05 30.31 -1.77
CA ARG A 777 41.79 31.44 -1.17
C ARG A 777 43.21 31.37 -1.72
N PRO A 778 43.75 32.43 -2.33
CA PRO A 778 45.15 32.43 -2.73
C PRO A 778 45.96 32.07 -1.49
N VAL A 779 46.74 31.01 -1.59
CA VAL A 779 47.64 30.59 -0.53
C VAL A 779 48.56 31.79 -0.29
N SER A 780 48.32 32.53 0.78
CA SER A 780 49.24 33.56 1.22
C SER A 780 50.60 32.88 1.41
N PRO A 781 51.69 33.41 0.84
CA PRO A 781 53.01 32.82 1.05
C PRO A 781 53.25 32.66 2.54
N PRO A 782 53.90 31.57 2.97
CA PRO A 782 54.08 31.29 4.39
C PRO A 782 54.61 32.54 5.10
N PRO A 783 54.05 32.91 6.26
CA PRO A 783 54.47 34.12 6.96
C PRO A 783 55.99 34.08 7.15
N LYS A 784 56.68 35.18 6.81
CA LYS A 784 58.12 35.30 7.07
C LYS A 784 58.37 34.93 8.55
N PRO A 785 59.39 34.12 8.86
CA PRO A 785 59.69 33.73 10.23
C PRO A 785 59.80 34.99 11.11
N SER A 786 59.24 34.96 12.33
CA SER A 786 59.35 36.08 13.26
C SER A 786 60.80 36.26 13.70
N LYS A 787 61.25 37.51 13.91
CA LYS A 787 62.61 37.85 14.38
C LYS A 787 62.96 37.15 15.71
N TYR A 788 61.95 36.84 16.52
CA TYR A 788 62.11 36.10 17.77
C TYR A 788 61.13 34.92 17.85
N ILE A 789 61.57 33.83 18.47
CA ILE A 789 60.79 32.62 18.77
C ILE A 789 60.47 32.61 20.28
N PRO A 790 59.20 32.48 20.69
CA PRO A 790 58.85 32.28 22.09
C PRO A 790 59.17 30.84 22.54
N ILE A 791 59.89 30.70 23.64
CA ILE A 791 60.03 29.45 24.39
C ILE A 791 59.38 29.65 25.75
N THR A 792 58.41 28.80 26.05
CA THR A 792 57.66 28.87 27.32
C THR A 792 58.05 27.70 28.20
N SER A 793 58.50 27.98 29.42
CA SER A 793 58.75 26.97 30.45
C SER A 793 58.26 27.48 31.79
N SER A 794 57.52 26.66 32.51
CA SER A 794 56.98 26.98 33.85
C SER A 794 56.20 28.30 33.93
N GLY A 795 55.40 28.59 32.88
CA GLY A 795 54.52 29.76 32.84
C GLY A 795 55.19 31.10 32.51
N ILE A 796 56.49 31.12 32.21
CA ILE A 796 57.22 32.31 31.74
C ILE A 796 57.64 32.08 30.28
N THR A 797 57.36 33.05 29.41
CA THR A 797 57.74 33.02 27.99
C THR A 797 58.97 33.91 27.74
N PHE A 798 60.04 33.32 27.23
CA PHE A 798 61.24 34.01 26.78
C PHE A 798 61.24 34.10 25.26
N PHE A 799 61.58 35.26 24.69
CA PHE A 799 61.70 35.44 23.25
C PHE A 799 63.18 35.39 22.86
N ILE A 800 63.58 34.35 22.13
CA ILE A 800 64.96 34.19 21.64
C ILE A 800 65.06 34.57 20.16
N PRO A 801 66.19 35.13 19.68
CA PRO A 801 66.37 35.43 18.26
C PRO A 801 66.18 34.18 17.40
N ASN A 802 65.40 34.30 16.32
CA ASN A 802 65.16 33.19 15.40
C ASN A 802 66.37 33.01 14.47
N PRO A 803 67.11 31.87 14.51
CA PRO A 803 68.27 31.66 13.66
C PRO A 803 67.92 31.56 12.16
N ASN A 804 66.65 31.33 11.83
CA ASN A 804 66.14 31.29 10.45
C ASN A 804 65.62 32.66 9.97
N PHE A 805 65.64 33.69 10.81
CA PHE A 805 65.29 35.05 10.39
C PHE A 805 66.51 35.72 9.74
N LYS A 806 66.37 36.10 8.47
CA LYS A 806 67.29 36.98 7.76
C LYS A 806 66.57 38.31 7.56
N GLU A 807 67.21 39.44 7.92
CA GLU A 807 66.66 40.79 7.72
C GLU A 807 66.41 41.13 6.24
#